data_AF-A0A7K4LAL4-F1
#
_entry.id   AF-A0A7K4LAL4-F1
#
_cell.length_a   1.000
_cell.length_b   1.000
_cell.length_c   1.000
_cell.angle_alpha   90.00
_cell.angle_beta   90.00
_cell.angle_gamma   90.00
#
_symmetry.space_group_name_H-M   'P 1'
#
loop_
_entity.id
_entity.type
_entity.pdbx_description
1 polymer ?
#
loop_
_entity_poly.entity_id
_entity_poly.type
_entity_poly.pdbx_seq_one_letter_code
_entity_poly.pdbx_strand_id
1 'polypeptide(L)'
;MNPSAPSYPMASLYVGDLHPDVTEAMLYEKFSPAGPVLSIRVCRDMITRRSLGYAYVNFQQPADAERALDTMNFDVIKGKPVRIMWSQRDPSLRKSGVGNIFIKNLDKSIDNKALYDTFSAFGNILSCKVVCDENGSKGYGFVHFETQEAAERAIEKMNGMLLNDRKVFVGRFKSRKEREAELGARAKEFTNVYIKNFGEDMDDERLKELFGKFGPALSVKVMTDESGKSKGFGFVSFERHEDAQKAVDEMNGKELNGKQIYVGRAQKKVERQTELKRKFEQMKQDRITRYQGVNLYVKNLDDGIDDERLRKEFSPFGTITSAKVMMEGGRSKGFGFVCFSSPEEATKAVTEMNGRIVATKPLYVALAQRKEERQAHLTNQYMQRMASVRAVPNPVINPYQPAPPSGYFMAAIPQTQNRAAYYPTSQLAQLRPSPRWTAQGARPHPFQNMPGAIRPAAPRPPFSTMRPASSQVPRVMSTQRVANTSTQTMGPRPAAAATAATPAVRTVPQYKYAAGVRNPQQHLNTQPQVAMQQPAVHVQGQEPLTASMLASAPPQEQKQMLGERLFPLIQNMHPTLAGKITGMLLEIDNSELLHMLESPESLRSKVDEAVAVLQAHQAKEAAQKAVNNPTGVPSV
;
A
#
# COMPACT_ATOMS: atom_id res chain seq x y z
N MET A 1 -40.18 21.01 -28.21
CA MET A 1 -39.91 21.70 -26.94
C MET A 1 -40.57 20.90 -25.84
N ASN A 2 -39.88 20.57 -24.75
CA ASN A 2 -40.40 19.70 -23.68
C ASN A 2 -40.14 20.37 -22.31
N PRO A 3 -41.17 20.81 -21.57
CA PRO A 3 -41.01 21.72 -20.43
C PRO A 3 -40.71 20.96 -19.12
N SER A 4 -39.66 20.13 -19.11
CA SER A 4 -39.36 19.23 -17.98
C SER A 4 -37.88 18.99 -17.71
N ALA A 5 -36.97 19.73 -18.37
CA ALA A 5 -35.57 19.74 -17.98
C ALA A 5 -35.41 20.47 -16.63
N PRO A 6 -34.65 19.93 -15.66
CA PRO A 6 -34.31 20.67 -14.46
C PRO A 6 -33.51 21.91 -14.86
N SER A 7 -33.98 23.09 -14.45
CA SER A 7 -33.26 24.34 -14.73
C SER A 7 -31.94 24.35 -13.98
N TYR A 8 -30.84 24.03 -14.66
CA TYR A 8 -29.49 24.21 -14.14
C TYR A 8 -29.21 25.73 -14.10
N PRO A 9 -29.18 26.39 -12.93
CA PRO A 9 -29.07 27.85 -12.83
C PRO A 9 -27.66 28.37 -13.12
N MET A 10 -26.75 27.48 -13.54
CA MET A 10 -25.39 27.78 -13.94
C MET A 10 -25.09 26.97 -15.21
N ALA A 11 -24.56 27.62 -16.24
CA ALA A 11 -24.10 26.99 -17.48
C ALA A 11 -22.75 26.25 -17.26
N SER A 12 -22.73 25.35 -16.29
CA SER A 12 -21.54 24.71 -15.73
C SER A 12 -21.45 23.25 -16.18
N LEU A 13 -20.37 22.92 -16.89
CA LEU A 13 -20.04 21.56 -17.29
C LEU A 13 -18.91 20.99 -16.44
N TYR A 14 -19.03 19.72 -16.08
CA TYR A 14 -17.95 18.88 -15.61
C TYR A 14 -17.26 18.25 -16.82
N VAL A 15 -15.94 18.41 -16.95
CA VAL A 15 -15.14 17.83 -18.03
C VAL A 15 -14.15 16.86 -17.41
N GLY A 16 -14.48 15.57 -17.43
CA GLY A 16 -13.70 14.49 -16.85
C GLY A 16 -12.77 13.77 -17.84
N ASP A 17 -11.99 12.84 -17.28
CA ASP A 17 -11.08 11.93 -18.00
C ASP A 17 -9.94 12.62 -18.78
N LEU A 18 -9.62 13.85 -18.38
CA LEU A 18 -8.53 14.66 -18.93
C LEU A 18 -7.15 14.00 -18.77
N HIS A 19 -6.27 14.24 -19.74
CA HIS A 19 -4.84 13.93 -19.61
C HIS A 19 -4.21 14.81 -18.48
N PRO A 20 -3.28 14.30 -17.65
CA PRO A 20 -2.74 15.05 -16.51
C PRO A 20 -2.16 16.43 -16.84
N ASP A 21 -1.50 16.55 -18.00
CA ASP A 21 -0.91 17.79 -18.49
C ASP A 21 -1.91 18.79 -19.10
N VAL A 22 -3.22 18.50 -19.14
CA VAL A 22 -4.20 19.45 -19.69
C VAL A 22 -4.19 20.73 -18.86
N THR A 23 -4.09 21.85 -19.56
CA THR A 23 -4.15 23.19 -18.97
C THR A 23 -5.48 23.86 -19.27
N GLU A 24 -5.77 24.84 -18.43
CA GLU A 24 -6.90 25.76 -18.50
C GLU A 24 -6.96 26.44 -19.88
N ALA A 25 -5.80 26.75 -20.49
CA ALA A 25 -5.70 27.32 -21.83
C ALA A 25 -6.11 26.35 -22.95
N MET A 26 -5.68 25.08 -22.89
CA MET A 26 -6.07 24.07 -23.89
C MET A 26 -7.58 23.79 -23.86
N LEU A 27 -8.19 23.86 -22.67
CA LEU A 27 -9.64 23.77 -22.54
C LEU A 27 -10.34 25.02 -23.09
N TYR A 28 -9.77 26.22 -22.89
CA TYR A 28 -10.33 27.46 -23.44
C TYR A 28 -10.31 27.47 -24.98
N GLU A 29 -9.18 27.09 -25.58
CA GLU A 29 -9.04 26.91 -27.03
C GLU A 29 -10.08 25.90 -27.57
N LYS A 30 -10.28 24.77 -26.87
CA LYS A 30 -11.24 23.75 -27.30
C LYS A 30 -12.71 24.16 -27.14
N PHE A 31 -13.05 24.89 -26.08
CA PHE A 31 -14.45 25.23 -25.74
C PHE A 31 -14.93 26.61 -26.23
N SER A 32 -14.03 27.55 -26.53
CA SER A 32 -14.42 28.87 -27.09
C SER A 32 -15.22 28.82 -28.40
N PRO A 33 -15.08 27.83 -29.32
CA PRO A 33 -15.98 27.70 -30.47
C PRO A 33 -17.42 27.33 -30.10
N ALA A 34 -17.65 26.78 -28.90
CA ALA A 34 -19.00 26.50 -28.42
C ALA A 34 -19.68 27.77 -27.85
N GLY A 35 -18.94 28.80 -27.44
CA GLY A 35 -19.49 30.09 -27.01
C GLY A 35 -18.62 30.80 -25.96
N PRO A 36 -19.06 31.98 -25.47
CA PRO A 36 -18.33 32.74 -24.45
C PRO A 36 -18.15 31.95 -23.15
N VAL A 37 -16.90 31.56 -22.87
CA VAL A 37 -16.51 30.87 -21.63
C VAL A 37 -16.24 31.90 -20.54
N LEU A 38 -17.04 31.87 -19.47
CA LEU A 38 -16.94 32.73 -18.29
C LEU A 38 -15.76 32.36 -17.39
N SER A 39 -15.49 31.06 -17.19
CA SER A 39 -14.32 30.60 -16.44
C SER A 39 -14.02 29.11 -16.64
N ILE A 40 -12.75 28.74 -16.49
CA ILE A 40 -12.28 27.34 -16.49
C ILE A 40 -11.45 27.10 -15.22
N ARG A 41 -11.63 25.92 -14.62
CA ARG A 41 -10.87 25.47 -13.45
C ARG A 41 -10.49 23.99 -13.62
N VAL A 42 -9.23 23.69 -13.95
CA VAL A 42 -8.72 22.31 -13.82
C VAL A 42 -8.55 22.00 -12.34
N CYS A 43 -9.15 20.91 -11.88
CA CYS A 43 -9.02 20.50 -10.49
C CYS A 43 -7.68 19.77 -10.30
N ARG A 44 -6.85 20.32 -9.41
CA ARG A 44 -5.49 19.85 -9.12
C ARG A 44 -5.38 19.50 -7.65
N ASP A 45 -4.58 18.49 -7.34
CA ASP A 45 -4.21 18.09 -5.98
C ASP A 45 -3.62 19.30 -5.22
N MET A 46 -4.14 19.60 -4.02
CA MET A 46 -3.71 20.75 -3.22
C MET A 46 -2.24 20.65 -2.79
N ILE A 47 -1.75 19.43 -2.53
CA ILE A 47 -0.39 19.14 -2.09
C ILE A 47 0.51 18.95 -3.33
N THR A 48 0.15 18.04 -4.23
CA THR A 48 1.07 17.63 -5.32
C THR A 48 0.89 18.40 -6.63
N ARG A 49 -0.10 19.32 -6.72
CA ARG A 49 -0.43 20.19 -7.87
C ARG A 49 -0.70 19.49 -9.22
N ARG A 50 -0.65 18.16 -9.25
CA ARG A 50 -1.04 17.33 -10.40
C ARG A 50 -2.55 17.42 -10.63
N SER A 51 -2.95 17.39 -11.90
CA SER A 51 -4.38 17.32 -12.27
C SER A 51 -5.02 16.05 -11.70
N LEU A 52 -6.24 16.19 -11.16
CA LEU A 52 -7.09 15.09 -10.72
C LEU A 52 -7.83 14.41 -11.90
N GLY A 53 -7.50 14.79 -13.14
CA GLY A 53 -8.11 14.25 -14.36
C GLY A 53 -9.47 14.85 -14.71
N TYR A 54 -9.84 15.99 -14.11
CA TYR A 54 -11.08 16.69 -14.45
C TYR A 54 -10.98 18.21 -14.26
N ALA A 55 -11.89 18.93 -14.91
CA ALA A 55 -12.07 20.37 -14.83
C ALA A 55 -13.56 20.74 -14.73
N TYR A 56 -13.82 21.99 -14.38
CA TYR A 56 -15.11 22.64 -14.59
C TYR A 56 -14.97 23.77 -15.62
N VAL A 57 -15.95 23.86 -16.53
CA VAL A 57 -16.05 24.90 -17.55
C VAL A 57 -17.40 25.59 -17.38
N ASN A 58 -17.40 26.90 -17.19
CA ASN A 58 -18.61 27.70 -17.04
C ASN A 58 -18.76 28.59 -18.27
N PHE A 59 -19.88 28.48 -18.97
CA PHE A 59 -20.25 29.36 -20.09
C PHE A 59 -21.04 30.57 -19.59
N GLN A 60 -21.20 31.57 -20.45
CA GLN A 60 -22.06 32.72 -20.17
C GLN A 60 -23.55 32.40 -20.38
N GLN A 61 -23.91 31.49 -21.30
CA GLN A 61 -25.29 31.07 -21.57
C GLN A 61 -25.46 29.54 -21.46
N PRO A 62 -26.59 29.03 -20.94
CA PRO A 62 -26.87 27.59 -20.90
C PRO A 62 -26.84 26.90 -22.28
N ALA A 63 -27.34 27.57 -23.32
CA ALA A 63 -27.36 27.05 -24.68
C ALA A 63 -25.95 26.86 -25.30
N ASP A 64 -24.93 27.57 -24.80
CA ASP A 64 -23.54 27.38 -25.21
C ASP A 64 -22.93 26.15 -24.51
N ALA A 65 -23.31 25.91 -23.26
CA ALA A 65 -22.94 24.71 -22.52
C ALA A 65 -23.62 23.45 -23.07
N GLU A 66 -24.89 23.54 -23.48
CA GLU A 66 -25.62 22.49 -24.21
C GLU A 66 -24.95 22.18 -25.55
N ARG A 67 -24.65 23.19 -26.36
CA ARG A 67 -23.90 23.05 -27.62
C ARG A 67 -22.51 22.42 -27.42
N ALA A 68 -21.80 22.75 -26.34
CA ALA A 68 -20.53 22.12 -25.98
C ALA A 68 -20.69 20.65 -25.56
N LEU A 69 -21.75 20.32 -24.80
CA LEU A 69 -22.08 18.96 -24.38
C LEU A 69 -22.43 18.05 -25.56
N ASP A 70 -23.16 18.56 -26.56
CA ASP A 70 -23.56 17.77 -27.72
C ASP A 70 -22.44 17.64 -28.77
N THR A 71 -21.68 18.72 -28.99
CA THR A 71 -20.70 18.79 -30.10
C THR A 71 -19.31 18.31 -29.72
N MET A 72 -18.89 18.47 -28.45
CA MET A 72 -17.50 18.28 -28.02
C MET A 72 -17.28 17.13 -27.03
N ASN A 73 -18.31 16.32 -26.75
CA ASN A 73 -18.16 15.17 -25.87
C ASN A 73 -17.36 14.06 -26.59
N PHE A 74 -16.51 13.36 -25.83
CA PHE A 74 -15.59 12.34 -26.32
C PHE A 74 -14.46 12.84 -27.24
N ASP A 75 -14.35 14.15 -27.47
CA ASP A 75 -13.23 14.75 -28.22
C ASP A 75 -11.87 14.44 -27.59
N VAL A 76 -10.86 14.19 -28.43
CA VAL A 76 -9.56 13.71 -27.99
C VAL A 76 -8.61 14.89 -27.68
N ILE A 77 -8.34 15.15 -26.40
CA ILE A 77 -7.34 16.13 -25.93
C ILE A 77 -6.11 15.38 -25.40
N LYS A 78 -4.93 15.68 -25.95
CA LYS A 78 -3.64 14.99 -25.65
C LYS A 78 -3.76 13.45 -25.63
N GLY A 79 -4.46 12.88 -26.61
CA GLY A 79 -4.62 11.43 -26.75
C GLY A 79 -5.63 10.78 -25.80
N LYS A 80 -6.42 11.55 -25.04
CA LYS A 80 -7.55 11.01 -24.25
C LYS A 80 -8.88 11.65 -24.65
N PRO A 81 -9.95 10.86 -24.90
CA PRO A 81 -11.28 11.39 -25.11
C PRO A 81 -11.82 12.00 -23.81
N VAL A 82 -12.26 13.26 -23.86
CA VAL A 82 -12.84 13.96 -22.69
C VAL A 82 -14.28 13.52 -22.46
N ARG A 83 -14.71 13.49 -21.19
CA ARG A 83 -16.08 13.10 -20.84
C ARG A 83 -16.82 14.27 -20.21
N ILE A 84 -17.66 14.92 -20.99
CA ILE A 84 -18.46 16.08 -20.60
C ILE A 84 -19.77 15.61 -19.95
N MET A 85 -20.19 16.32 -18.91
CA MET A 85 -21.46 16.15 -18.19
C MET A 85 -21.95 17.51 -17.66
N TRP A 86 -23.23 17.65 -17.35
CA TRP A 86 -23.70 18.76 -16.49
C TRP A 86 -23.05 18.69 -15.10
N SER A 87 -22.71 19.85 -14.52
CA SER A 87 -21.94 19.94 -13.27
C SER A 87 -22.77 19.65 -12.01
N GLN A 88 -23.06 18.38 -11.74
CA GLN A 88 -23.75 17.96 -10.52
C GLN A 88 -22.93 18.26 -9.26
N ARG A 89 -23.38 19.22 -8.44
CA ARG A 89 -22.72 19.59 -7.17
C ARG A 89 -23.04 18.60 -6.04
N ASP A 90 -24.26 18.08 -5.99
CA ASP A 90 -24.71 17.16 -4.94
C ASP A 90 -23.85 15.88 -4.89
N PRO A 91 -23.26 15.51 -3.74
CA PRO A 91 -22.58 14.23 -3.55
C PRO A 91 -23.51 13.01 -3.59
N SER A 92 -24.80 13.15 -3.24
CA SER A 92 -25.75 12.05 -3.13
C SER A 92 -26.10 11.49 -4.52
N LEU A 93 -26.57 12.35 -5.43
CA LEU A 93 -26.88 12.01 -6.81
C LEU A 93 -25.65 11.47 -7.58
N ARG A 94 -24.44 11.93 -7.24
CA ARG A 94 -23.18 11.42 -7.81
C ARG A 94 -22.71 10.07 -7.24
N LYS A 95 -23.25 9.62 -6.09
CA LYS A 95 -22.86 8.38 -5.41
C LYS A 95 -23.96 7.32 -5.37
N SER A 96 -25.19 7.69 -5.72
CA SER A 96 -26.38 6.82 -5.62
C SER A 96 -26.27 5.52 -6.42
N GLY A 97 -25.54 5.53 -7.54
CA GLY A 97 -25.45 4.41 -8.49
C GLY A 97 -26.73 4.18 -9.31
N VAL A 98 -27.80 4.93 -9.02
CA VAL A 98 -29.08 4.85 -9.74
C VAL A 98 -28.85 5.19 -11.22
N GLY A 99 -29.51 4.46 -12.12
CA GLY A 99 -29.36 4.64 -13.57
C GLY A 99 -28.00 4.16 -14.15
N ASN A 100 -27.06 3.65 -13.34
CA ASN A 100 -25.77 3.17 -13.86
C ASN A 100 -25.84 1.70 -14.31
N ILE A 101 -25.49 1.45 -15.57
CA ILE A 101 -25.29 0.12 -16.14
C ILE A 101 -23.81 -0.15 -16.43
N PHE A 102 -23.44 -1.42 -16.33
CA PHE A 102 -22.15 -1.97 -16.74
C PHE A 102 -22.35 -2.83 -17.98
N ILE A 103 -21.52 -2.61 -19.00
CA ILE A 103 -21.57 -3.33 -20.28
C ILE A 103 -20.23 -4.04 -20.48
N LYS A 104 -20.28 -5.34 -20.75
CA LYS A 104 -19.11 -6.23 -20.87
C LYS A 104 -19.15 -6.99 -22.19
N ASN A 105 -17.97 -7.34 -22.71
CA ASN A 105 -17.80 -7.99 -24.02
C ASN A 105 -18.25 -7.11 -25.20
N LEU A 106 -18.09 -5.79 -25.06
CA LEU A 106 -18.09 -4.86 -26.20
C LEU A 106 -16.97 -5.26 -27.17
N ASP A 107 -17.19 -5.05 -28.48
CA ASP A 107 -16.08 -5.10 -29.43
C ASP A 107 -15.09 -3.95 -29.16
N LYS A 108 -13.84 -4.16 -29.55
CA LYS A 108 -12.77 -3.17 -29.39
C LYS A 108 -12.90 -1.97 -30.32
N SER A 109 -13.67 -2.09 -31.41
CA SER A 109 -14.00 -0.99 -32.33
C SER A 109 -15.02 -0.01 -31.75
N ILE A 110 -15.74 -0.38 -30.68
CA ILE A 110 -16.78 0.47 -30.08
C ILE A 110 -16.10 1.49 -29.17
N ASP A 111 -16.22 2.75 -29.56
CA ASP A 111 -15.72 3.91 -28.81
C ASP A 111 -16.81 4.50 -27.89
N ASN A 112 -16.54 5.65 -27.27
CA ASN A 112 -17.51 6.30 -26.39
C ASN A 112 -18.71 6.85 -27.17
N LYS A 113 -18.51 7.38 -28.38
CA LYS A 113 -19.59 7.94 -29.19
C LYS A 113 -20.53 6.84 -29.71
N ALA A 114 -20.00 5.76 -30.29
CA ALA A 114 -20.83 4.63 -30.71
C ALA A 114 -21.60 4.00 -29.53
N LEU A 115 -21.01 3.99 -28.32
CA LEU A 115 -21.70 3.56 -27.11
C LEU A 115 -22.84 4.51 -26.71
N TYR A 116 -22.64 5.82 -26.79
CA TYR A 116 -23.68 6.83 -26.58
C TYR A 116 -24.81 6.69 -27.60
N ASP A 117 -24.48 6.70 -28.89
CA ASP A 117 -25.41 6.60 -30.00
C ASP A 117 -26.28 5.33 -29.87
N THR A 118 -25.68 4.19 -29.53
CA THR A 118 -26.40 2.90 -29.34
C THR A 118 -27.36 2.93 -28.14
N PHE A 119 -26.94 3.47 -26.99
CA PHE A 119 -27.72 3.37 -25.75
C PHE A 119 -28.69 4.53 -25.52
N SER A 120 -28.54 5.65 -26.22
CA SER A 120 -29.44 6.81 -26.14
C SER A 120 -30.91 6.46 -26.45
N ALA A 121 -31.14 5.43 -27.27
CA ALA A 121 -32.45 4.90 -27.62
C ALA A 121 -33.29 4.38 -26.42
N PHE A 122 -32.69 4.13 -25.25
CA PHE A 122 -33.40 3.64 -24.05
C PHE A 122 -33.77 4.75 -23.05
N GLY A 123 -33.16 5.93 -23.19
CA GLY A 123 -33.39 7.11 -22.37
C GLY A 123 -32.18 8.06 -22.36
N ASN A 124 -32.34 9.22 -21.72
CA ASN A 124 -31.28 10.23 -21.62
C ASN A 124 -30.04 9.71 -20.89
N ILE A 125 -28.85 9.89 -21.49
CA ILE A 125 -27.55 9.47 -20.95
C ILE A 125 -26.85 10.70 -20.35
N LEU A 126 -26.73 10.72 -19.02
CA LEU A 126 -25.93 11.72 -18.30
C LEU A 126 -24.43 11.51 -18.51
N SER A 127 -23.99 10.28 -18.75
CA SER A 127 -22.59 9.98 -19.10
C SER A 127 -22.43 8.57 -19.67
N CYS A 128 -21.46 8.36 -20.55
CA CYS A 128 -20.95 7.02 -20.85
C CYS A 128 -19.42 7.00 -20.99
N LYS A 129 -18.84 5.82 -20.87
CA LYS A 129 -17.39 5.61 -20.95
C LYS A 129 -17.04 4.17 -21.32
N VAL A 130 -16.35 3.98 -22.44
CA VAL A 130 -15.57 2.78 -22.72
C VAL A 130 -14.25 2.86 -21.96
N VAL A 131 -13.80 1.77 -21.33
CA VAL A 131 -12.50 1.73 -20.66
C VAL A 131 -11.43 1.27 -21.64
N CYS A 132 -10.49 2.16 -21.96
CA CYS A 132 -9.31 1.86 -22.76
C CYS A 132 -8.05 1.65 -21.90
N ASP A 133 -7.10 0.91 -22.45
CA ASP A 133 -5.68 0.87 -22.05
C ASP A 133 -4.83 1.62 -23.09
N GLU A 134 -3.51 1.65 -22.87
CA GLU A 134 -2.53 2.06 -23.87
C GLU A 134 -2.64 1.28 -25.20
N ASN A 135 -3.18 0.05 -25.17
CA ASN A 135 -3.48 -0.77 -26.35
C ASN A 135 -4.95 -0.68 -26.83
N GLY A 136 -5.70 0.36 -26.46
CA GLY A 136 -7.09 0.57 -26.88
C GLY A 136 -8.13 -0.07 -25.97
N SER A 137 -9.36 -0.25 -26.47
CA SER A 137 -10.52 -0.70 -25.67
C SER A 137 -10.29 -2.05 -24.96
N LYS A 138 -10.63 -2.09 -23.67
CA LYS A 138 -10.62 -3.30 -22.83
C LYS A 138 -11.88 -4.17 -23.02
N GLY A 139 -12.77 -3.84 -23.96
CA GLY A 139 -14.00 -4.59 -24.24
C GLY A 139 -15.08 -4.47 -23.17
N TYR A 140 -15.08 -3.38 -22.39
CA TYR A 140 -16.13 -3.06 -21.44
C TYR A 140 -16.29 -1.55 -21.22
N GLY A 141 -17.46 -1.14 -20.78
CA GLY A 141 -17.82 0.25 -20.54
C GLY A 141 -18.94 0.41 -19.52
N PHE A 142 -19.30 1.67 -19.30
CA PHE A 142 -20.34 2.09 -18.36
C PHE A 142 -21.23 3.13 -19.04
N VAL A 143 -22.53 3.10 -18.74
CA VAL A 143 -23.50 4.13 -19.16
C VAL A 143 -24.31 4.52 -17.92
N HIS A 144 -24.46 5.81 -17.69
CA HIS A 144 -25.28 6.41 -16.65
C HIS A 144 -26.48 7.07 -17.30
N PHE A 145 -27.64 6.44 -17.19
CA PHE A 145 -28.92 7.05 -17.54
C PHE A 145 -29.38 8.01 -16.45
N GLU A 146 -30.20 8.97 -16.84
CA GLU A 146 -30.89 9.90 -15.93
C GLU A 146 -31.87 9.18 -15.00
N THR A 147 -32.56 8.14 -15.50
CA THR A 147 -33.55 7.37 -14.73
C THR A 147 -33.15 5.90 -14.58
N GLN A 148 -33.59 5.28 -13.48
CA GLN A 148 -33.41 3.84 -13.25
C GLN A 148 -34.13 3.01 -14.32
N GLU A 149 -35.33 3.43 -14.72
CA GLU A 149 -36.13 2.72 -15.72
C GLU A 149 -35.42 2.64 -17.07
N ALA A 150 -34.72 3.69 -17.50
CA ALA A 150 -33.95 3.67 -18.74
C ALA A 150 -32.80 2.67 -18.68
N ALA A 151 -32.12 2.59 -17.54
CA ALA A 151 -31.12 1.56 -17.26
C ALA A 151 -31.71 0.14 -17.27
N GLU A 152 -32.91 -0.06 -16.72
CA GLU A 152 -33.58 -1.36 -16.68
C GLU A 152 -34.07 -1.80 -18.07
N ARG A 153 -34.73 -0.90 -18.83
CA ARG A 153 -35.09 -1.15 -20.24
C ARG A 153 -33.87 -1.45 -21.10
N ALA A 154 -32.72 -0.81 -20.85
CA ALA A 154 -31.47 -1.10 -21.54
C ALA A 154 -30.89 -2.47 -21.15
N ILE A 155 -30.95 -2.86 -19.86
CA ILE A 155 -30.54 -4.20 -19.40
C ILE A 155 -31.42 -5.28 -20.05
N GLU A 156 -32.74 -5.16 -19.95
CA GLU A 156 -33.69 -6.16 -20.45
C GLU A 156 -33.56 -6.40 -21.95
N LYS A 157 -33.38 -5.33 -22.73
CA LYS A 157 -33.35 -5.42 -24.20
C LYS A 157 -31.96 -5.74 -24.76
N MET A 158 -30.88 -5.19 -24.20
CA MET A 158 -29.54 -5.34 -24.78
C MET A 158 -28.72 -6.49 -24.19
N ASN A 159 -29.07 -7.03 -23.02
CA ASN A 159 -28.30 -8.12 -22.41
C ASN A 159 -28.40 -9.42 -23.23
N GLY A 160 -27.29 -9.82 -23.85
CA GLY A 160 -27.20 -10.98 -24.74
C GLY A 160 -27.34 -10.68 -26.23
N MET A 161 -27.67 -9.44 -26.61
CA MET A 161 -27.71 -9.01 -28.02
C MET A 161 -26.32 -8.98 -28.65
N LEU A 162 -26.29 -9.11 -29.98
CA LEU A 162 -25.08 -9.00 -30.79
C LEU A 162 -24.81 -7.53 -31.14
N LEU A 163 -23.60 -7.04 -30.81
CA LEU A 163 -23.12 -5.70 -31.13
C LEU A 163 -21.72 -5.85 -31.74
N ASN A 164 -21.58 -5.55 -33.03
CA ASN A 164 -20.42 -5.90 -33.87
C ASN A 164 -19.99 -7.37 -33.67
N ASP A 165 -20.93 -8.28 -33.95
CA ASP A 165 -20.82 -9.75 -33.83
C ASP A 165 -20.46 -10.32 -32.43
N ARG A 166 -20.34 -9.47 -31.40
CA ARG A 166 -20.15 -9.91 -30.02
C ARG A 166 -21.46 -9.87 -29.23
N LYS A 167 -21.76 -10.96 -28.52
CA LYS A 167 -22.83 -10.95 -27.52
C LYS A 167 -22.41 -10.08 -26.34
N VAL A 168 -22.99 -8.89 -26.21
CA VAL A 168 -22.73 -7.98 -25.08
C VAL A 168 -23.51 -8.45 -23.86
N PHE A 169 -22.89 -8.34 -22.69
CA PHE A 169 -23.56 -8.53 -21.40
C PHE A 169 -23.86 -7.16 -20.81
N VAL A 170 -25.12 -6.91 -20.44
CA VAL A 170 -25.57 -5.64 -19.84
C VAL A 170 -26.20 -5.95 -18.48
N GLY A 171 -25.80 -5.22 -17.44
CA GLY A 171 -26.34 -5.40 -16.09
C GLY A 171 -26.19 -4.15 -15.24
N ARG A 172 -26.82 -4.13 -14.05
CA ARG A 172 -26.66 -3.03 -13.09
C ARG A 172 -25.18 -2.87 -12.70
N PHE A 173 -24.73 -1.62 -12.58
CA PHE A 173 -23.36 -1.32 -12.15
C PHE A 173 -23.15 -1.75 -10.69
N LYS A 174 -22.18 -2.65 -10.46
CA LYS A 174 -21.66 -2.99 -9.13
C LYS A 174 -20.34 -2.25 -8.89
N SER A 175 -20.15 -1.74 -7.67
CA SER A 175 -18.90 -1.04 -7.32
C SER A 175 -17.71 -2.00 -7.29
N ARG A 176 -16.48 -1.48 -7.48
CA ARG A 176 -15.28 -2.34 -7.40
C ARG A 176 -15.18 -3.09 -6.06
N LYS A 177 -15.44 -2.40 -4.95
CA LYS A 177 -15.39 -2.94 -3.58
C LYS A 177 -16.44 -4.04 -3.37
N GLU A 178 -17.66 -3.81 -3.85
CA GLU A 178 -18.76 -4.78 -3.81
C GLU A 178 -18.44 -6.02 -4.64
N ARG A 179 -17.97 -5.86 -5.88
CA ARG A 179 -17.58 -6.97 -6.76
C ARG A 179 -16.41 -7.77 -6.19
N GLU A 180 -15.44 -7.12 -5.54
CA GLU A 180 -14.33 -7.79 -4.84
C GLU A 180 -14.79 -8.51 -3.56
N ALA A 181 -15.81 -7.99 -2.86
CA ALA A 181 -16.45 -8.67 -1.73
C ALA A 181 -17.30 -9.88 -2.18
N GLU A 182 -18.06 -9.76 -3.27
CA GLU A 182 -18.87 -10.81 -3.88
C GLU A 182 -17.99 -11.95 -4.42
N LEU A 183 -16.93 -11.63 -5.18
CA LEU A 183 -15.93 -12.62 -5.60
C LEU A 183 -15.18 -13.22 -4.39
N GLY A 184 -14.92 -12.42 -3.35
CA GLY A 184 -14.32 -12.88 -2.10
C GLY A 184 -15.22 -13.80 -1.27
N ALA A 185 -16.55 -13.67 -1.40
CA ALA A 185 -17.53 -14.60 -0.84
C ALA A 185 -17.62 -15.88 -1.69
N ARG A 186 -17.74 -15.75 -3.02
CA ARG A 186 -17.75 -16.89 -3.96
C ARG A 186 -16.45 -17.70 -4.01
N ALA A 187 -15.34 -17.15 -3.52
CA ALA A 187 -14.07 -17.88 -3.32
C ALA A 187 -13.90 -18.46 -1.91
N LYS A 188 -14.81 -18.13 -0.97
CA LYS A 188 -14.97 -18.82 0.32
C LYS A 188 -15.94 -19.99 0.20
N GLU A 189 -17.00 -19.85 -0.61
CA GLU A 189 -17.92 -20.95 -0.94
C GLU A 189 -17.16 -22.24 -1.28
N PHE A 190 -17.44 -23.29 -0.50
CA PHE A 190 -16.87 -24.62 -0.72
C PHE A 190 -17.97 -25.68 -0.57
N THR A 191 -18.00 -26.60 -1.53
CA THR A 191 -18.80 -27.83 -1.49
C THR A 191 -18.00 -29.02 -0.95
N ASN A 192 -16.67 -28.95 -1.04
CA ASN A 192 -15.77 -30.05 -0.70
C ASN A 192 -15.26 -29.94 0.74
N VAL A 193 -15.57 -30.95 1.53
CA VAL A 193 -15.20 -31.10 2.94
C VAL A 193 -14.14 -32.20 3.07
N TYR A 194 -13.11 -31.94 3.86
CA TYR A 194 -12.10 -32.89 4.29
C TYR A 194 -12.38 -33.31 5.74
N ILE A 195 -12.37 -34.61 5.98
CA ILE A 195 -12.75 -35.23 7.26
C ILE A 195 -11.58 -36.14 7.69
N LYS A 196 -11.15 -36.05 8.94
CA LYS A 196 -9.98 -36.77 9.46
C LYS A 196 -10.23 -37.28 10.89
N ASN A 197 -9.50 -38.33 11.27
CA ASN A 197 -9.41 -38.90 12.62
C ASN A 197 -10.63 -39.72 13.08
N PHE A 198 -11.42 -40.23 12.14
CA PHE A 198 -12.64 -41.02 12.41
C PHE A 198 -12.41 -42.52 12.72
N GLY A 199 -11.16 -42.98 12.82
CA GLY A 199 -10.81 -44.41 13.02
C GLY A 199 -10.43 -45.15 11.73
N GLU A 200 -10.15 -46.44 11.84
CA GLU A 200 -9.87 -47.32 10.69
C GLU A 200 -11.15 -48.02 10.20
N ASP A 201 -12.18 -48.12 11.05
CA ASP A 201 -13.43 -48.86 10.88
C ASP A 201 -14.49 -48.10 10.04
N MET A 202 -14.05 -47.11 9.26
CA MET A 202 -14.90 -46.15 8.55
C MET A 202 -14.67 -46.19 7.05
N ASP A 203 -15.71 -46.66 6.35
CA ASP A 203 -15.77 -46.88 4.91
C ASP A 203 -16.61 -45.80 4.19
N ASP A 204 -16.58 -45.80 2.86
CA ASP A 204 -17.31 -44.83 2.01
C ASP A 204 -18.81 -44.74 2.35
N GLU A 205 -19.44 -45.89 2.62
CA GLU A 205 -20.88 -45.98 2.89
C GLU A 205 -21.24 -45.39 4.26
N ARG A 206 -20.52 -45.78 5.32
CA ARG A 206 -20.68 -45.23 6.68
C ARG A 206 -20.45 -43.72 6.70
N LEU A 207 -19.42 -43.24 5.97
CA LEU A 207 -19.15 -41.81 5.85
C LEU A 207 -20.28 -41.08 5.10
N LYS A 208 -20.88 -41.71 4.07
CA LYS A 208 -22.02 -41.18 3.32
C LYS A 208 -23.31 -41.12 4.16
N GLU A 209 -23.60 -42.14 4.97
CA GLU A 209 -24.74 -42.12 5.90
C GLU A 209 -24.58 -41.06 6.98
N LEU A 210 -23.37 -40.90 7.52
CA LEU A 210 -23.09 -39.98 8.61
C LEU A 210 -23.11 -38.51 8.15
N PHE A 211 -22.61 -38.21 6.94
CA PHE A 211 -22.60 -36.86 6.39
C PHE A 211 -23.81 -36.51 5.49
N GLY A 212 -24.52 -37.49 4.94
CA GLY A 212 -25.75 -37.27 4.14
C GLY A 212 -26.89 -36.61 4.92
N LYS A 213 -26.83 -36.63 6.26
CA LYS A 213 -27.74 -35.92 7.17
C LYS A 213 -27.68 -34.39 7.03
N PHE A 214 -26.57 -33.84 6.53
CA PHE A 214 -26.38 -32.39 6.35
C PHE A 214 -26.84 -31.90 4.96
N GLY A 215 -26.97 -32.80 3.98
CA GLY A 215 -27.43 -32.48 2.64
C GLY A 215 -26.97 -33.50 1.58
N PRO A 216 -27.42 -33.37 0.32
CA PRO A 216 -27.04 -34.26 -0.76
C PRO A 216 -25.53 -34.24 -1.05
N ALA A 217 -24.89 -35.39 -0.93
CA ALA A 217 -23.49 -35.61 -1.26
C ALA A 217 -23.33 -36.16 -2.69
N LEU A 218 -22.74 -35.36 -3.58
CA LEU A 218 -22.39 -35.74 -4.95
C LEU A 218 -21.29 -36.81 -5.01
N SER A 219 -20.38 -36.81 -4.04
CA SER A 219 -19.27 -37.77 -3.97
C SER A 219 -18.80 -37.93 -2.53
N VAL A 220 -18.48 -39.16 -2.13
CA VAL A 220 -17.90 -39.51 -0.82
C VAL A 220 -16.75 -40.46 -1.08
N LYS A 221 -15.57 -40.18 -0.49
CA LYS A 221 -14.42 -41.08 -0.62
C LYS A 221 -13.50 -41.05 0.60
N VAL A 222 -13.43 -42.17 1.31
CA VAL A 222 -12.39 -42.52 2.27
C VAL A 222 -11.10 -42.85 1.51
N MET A 223 -9.96 -42.36 2.00
CA MET A 223 -8.66 -42.70 1.46
C MET A 223 -8.12 -43.95 2.16
N THR A 224 -8.06 -45.06 1.45
CA THR A 224 -7.45 -46.31 1.90
C THR A 224 -5.96 -46.38 1.57
N ASP A 225 -5.25 -47.26 2.25
CA ASP A 225 -3.84 -47.60 2.05
C ASP A 225 -3.68 -48.74 1.04
N GLU A 226 -2.44 -49.08 0.66
CA GLU A 226 -2.16 -50.18 -0.29
C GLU A 226 -2.63 -51.56 0.23
N SER A 227 -2.82 -51.68 1.55
CA SER A 227 -3.41 -52.84 2.23
C SER A 227 -4.95 -52.83 2.30
N GLY A 228 -5.61 -51.86 1.65
CA GLY A 228 -7.07 -51.69 1.68
C GLY A 228 -7.63 -51.02 2.94
N LYS A 229 -6.86 -50.94 4.03
CA LYS A 229 -7.28 -50.29 5.29
C LYS A 229 -7.48 -48.79 5.14
N SER A 230 -8.46 -48.23 5.85
CA SER A 230 -8.69 -46.78 5.90
C SER A 230 -7.51 -46.03 6.53
N LYS A 231 -7.03 -44.95 5.88
CA LYS A 231 -5.97 -44.08 6.43
C LYS A 231 -6.51 -43.08 7.48
N GLY A 232 -7.75 -43.28 7.95
CA GLY A 232 -8.41 -42.41 8.93
C GLY A 232 -8.73 -41.01 8.41
N PHE A 233 -8.90 -40.83 7.09
CA PHE A 233 -9.38 -39.60 6.49
C PHE A 233 -10.11 -39.82 5.16
N GLY A 234 -10.96 -38.87 4.80
CA GLY A 234 -11.76 -38.90 3.58
C GLY A 234 -12.25 -37.53 3.16
N PHE A 235 -13.04 -37.51 2.09
CA PHE A 235 -13.61 -36.32 1.48
C PHE A 235 -15.11 -36.54 1.22
N VAL A 236 -15.90 -35.48 1.40
CA VAL A 236 -17.30 -35.41 0.99
C VAL A 236 -17.48 -34.16 0.13
N SER A 237 -18.09 -34.32 -1.04
CA SER A 237 -18.50 -33.23 -1.93
C SER A 237 -20.02 -33.09 -1.83
N PHE A 238 -20.50 -32.00 -1.26
CA PHE A 238 -21.92 -31.67 -1.24
C PHE A 238 -22.35 -30.97 -2.54
N GLU A 239 -23.65 -30.97 -2.82
CA GLU A 239 -24.22 -30.22 -3.95
C GLU A 239 -24.19 -28.70 -3.70
N ARG A 240 -24.39 -28.28 -2.44
CA ARG A 240 -24.49 -26.86 -2.02
C ARG A 240 -23.43 -26.50 -0.98
N HIS A 241 -22.96 -25.25 -1.00
CA HIS A 241 -22.02 -24.76 0.00
C HIS A 241 -22.60 -24.78 1.42
N GLU A 242 -23.87 -24.40 1.59
CA GLU A 242 -24.51 -24.35 2.91
C GLU A 242 -24.46 -25.69 3.66
N ASP A 243 -24.62 -26.80 2.93
CA ASP A 243 -24.66 -28.15 3.51
C ASP A 243 -23.25 -28.61 3.89
N ALA A 244 -22.25 -28.27 3.07
CA ALA A 244 -20.84 -28.43 3.41
C ALA A 244 -20.40 -27.57 4.61
N GLN A 245 -20.97 -26.37 4.77
CA GLN A 245 -20.69 -25.47 5.90
C GLN A 245 -21.32 -26.02 7.19
N LYS A 246 -22.61 -26.43 7.17
CA LYS A 246 -23.28 -27.12 8.29
C LYS A 246 -22.51 -28.37 8.72
N ALA A 247 -22.07 -29.18 7.76
CA ALA A 247 -21.26 -30.37 8.01
C ALA A 247 -19.90 -30.05 8.66
N VAL A 248 -19.27 -28.92 8.35
CA VAL A 248 -18.05 -28.46 9.03
C VAL A 248 -18.37 -28.00 10.45
N ASP A 249 -19.34 -27.10 10.61
CA ASP A 249 -19.60 -26.44 11.90
C ASP A 249 -20.18 -27.39 12.94
N GLU A 250 -21.00 -28.37 12.54
CA GLU A 250 -21.62 -29.31 13.48
C GLU A 250 -20.78 -30.58 13.74
N MET A 251 -19.87 -30.99 12.84
CA MET A 251 -19.09 -32.22 13.01
C MET A 251 -17.63 -32.00 13.42
N ASN A 252 -17.06 -30.82 13.19
CA ASN A 252 -15.67 -30.55 13.58
C ASN A 252 -15.51 -30.54 15.12
N GLY A 253 -14.68 -31.44 15.65
CA GLY A 253 -14.43 -31.58 17.08
C GLY A 253 -15.35 -32.57 17.81
N LYS A 254 -16.39 -33.11 17.15
CA LYS A 254 -17.18 -34.23 17.73
C LYS A 254 -16.30 -35.47 17.91
N GLU A 255 -16.66 -36.31 18.88
CA GLU A 255 -15.92 -37.54 19.18
C GLU A 255 -16.59 -38.75 18.51
N LEU A 256 -15.82 -39.51 17.74
CA LEU A 256 -16.20 -40.81 17.18
C LEU A 256 -15.11 -41.84 17.52
N ASN A 257 -15.49 -43.04 17.94
CA ASN A 257 -14.58 -44.14 18.31
C ASN A 257 -13.43 -43.71 19.26
N GLY A 258 -13.74 -42.88 20.27
CA GLY A 258 -12.77 -42.35 21.25
C GLY A 258 -11.78 -41.33 20.69
N LYS A 259 -12.08 -40.71 19.54
CA LYS A 259 -11.22 -39.77 18.82
C LYS A 259 -12.02 -38.56 18.34
N GLN A 260 -11.52 -37.36 18.62
CA GLN A 260 -12.10 -36.13 18.07
C GLN A 260 -11.84 -36.06 16.57
N ILE A 261 -12.90 -36.00 15.77
CA ILE A 261 -12.78 -35.86 14.32
C ILE A 261 -12.51 -34.40 13.95
N TYR A 262 -11.67 -34.20 12.94
CA TYR A 262 -11.44 -32.88 12.35
C TYR A 262 -12.23 -32.79 11.03
N VAL A 263 -13.02 -31.73 10.89
CA VAL A 263 -13.82 -31.47 9.69
C VAL A 263 -13.57 -30.03 9.23
N GLY A 264 -13.34 -29.83 7.93
CA GLY A 264 -13.04 -28.50 7.40
C GLY A 264 -13.01 -28.47 5.88
N ARG A 265 -12.87 -27.29 5.28
CA ARG A 265 -12.76 -27.13 3.82
C ARG A 265 -11.62 -27.99 3.26
N ALA A 266 -11.91 -28.78 2.22
CA ALA A 266 -10.90 -29.52 1.49
C ALA A 266 -9.97 -28.54 0.73
N GLN A 267 -8.71 -28.46 1.17
CA GLN A 267 -7.66 -27.67 0.52
C GLN A 267 -6.78 -28.57 -0.37
N LYS A 268 -6.30 -28.06 -1.51
CA LYS A 268 -5.29 -28.77 -2.30
C LYS A 268 -3.96 -28.80 -1.55
N LYS A 269 -3.15 -29.85 -1.78
CA LYS A 269 -1.86 -30.05 -1.10
C LYS A 269 -0.93 -28.82 -1.17
N VAL A 270 -0.89 -28.14 -2.31
CA VAL A 270 -0.07 -26.92 -2.54
C VAL A 270 -0.61 -25.71 -1.77
N GLU A 271 -1.93 -25.50 -1.78
CA GLU A 271 -2.60 -24.42 -1.04
C GLU A 271 -2.35 -24.58 0.47
N ARG A 272 -2.61 -25.79 0.99
CA ARG A 272 -2.37 -26.16 2.39
C ARG A 272 -0.91 -25.98 2.80
N GLN A 273 0.03 -26.39 1.95
CA GLN A 273 1.46 -26.24 2.25
C GLN A 273 1.88 -24.76 2.28
N THR A 274 1.29 -23.92 1.43
CA THR A 274 1.52 -22.47 1.42
C THR A 274 0.88 -21.79 2.64
N GLU A 275 -0.35 -22.16 3.03
CA GLU A 275 -0.98 -21.66 4.25
C GLU A 275 -0.24 -22.08 5.52
N LEU A 276 0.20 -23.35 5.62
CA LEU A 276 1.03 -23.81 6.74
C LEU A 276 2.37 -23.05 6.77
N LYS A 277 3.05 -22.92 5.63
CA LYS A 277 4.30 -22.15 5.55
C LYS A 277 4.08 -20.71 6.03
N ARG A 278 3.04 -20.03 5.56
CA ARG A 278 2.68 -18.67 6.00
C ARG A 278 2.37 -18.60 7.50
N LYS A 279 1.63 -19.57 8.06
CA LYS A 279 1.34 -19.63 9.51
C LYS A 279 2.60 -19.91 10.35
N PHE A 280 3.52 -20.74 9.87
CA PHE A 280 4.81 -20.98 10.53
C PHE A 280 5.76 -19.78 10.41
N GLU A 281 5.80 -19.10 9.27
CA GLU A 281 6.55 -17.86 9.07
C GLU A 281 5.98 -16.73 9.94
N GLN A 282 4.66 -16.59 10.02
CA GLN A 282 4.00 -15.66 10.93
C GLN A 282 4.30 -15.99 12.39
N MET A 283 4.17 -17.25 12.83
CA MET A 283 4.51 -17.63 14.21
C MET A 283 6.02 -17.48 14.52
N LYS A 284 6.91 -17.67 13.53
CA LYS A 284 8.34 -17.34 13.66
C LYS A 284 8.51 -15.81 13.81
N GLN A 285 7.78 -15.01 13.04
CA GLN A 285 7.83 -13.55 13.08
C GLN A 285 7.26 -12.97 14.37
N ASP A 286 6.13 -13.46 14.86
CA ASP A 286 5.56 -13.06 16.15
C ASP A 286 6.52 -13.37 17.30
N ARG A 287 7.21 -14.52 17.22
CA ARG A 287 8.33 -14.90 18.11
C ARG A 287 9.64 -14.15 17.81
N ILE A 288 9.77 -13.39 16.73
CA ILE A 288 10.87 -12.45 16.49
C ILE A 288 10.51 -11.12 17.17
N THR A 289 9.41 -10.50 16.74
CA THR A 289 8.92 -9.21 17.24
C THR A 289 8.77 -9.19 18.75
N ARG A 290 8.17 -10.22 19.38
CA ARG A 290 7.97 -10.30 20.84
C ARG A 290 9.27 -10.26 21.65
N TYR A 291 10.39 -10.70 21.07
CA TYR A 291 11.69 -10.75 21.76
C TYR A 291 12.70 -9.75 21.21
N GLN A 292 12.28 -8.86 20.31
CA GLN A 292 13.11 -7.79 19.75
C GLN A 292 13.19 -6.61 20.73
N GLY A 293 14.40 -6.15 21.04
CA GLY A 293 14.63 -5.06 22.00
C GLY A 293 14.46 -5.41 23.48
N VAL A 294 13.61 -6.37 23.84
CA VAL A 294 13.32 -6.75 25.24
C VAL A 294 14.30 -7.76 25.87
N ASN A 295 15.00 -8.54 25.04
CA ASN A 295 15.89 -9.61 25.51
C ASN A 295 17.36 -9.15 25.52
N LEU A 296 18.03 -9.31 26.66
CA LEU A 296 19.42 -8.94 26.88
C LEU A 296 20.33 -10.17 26.92
N TYR A 297 21.55 -9.99 26.42
CA TYR A 297 22.66 -10.90 26.57
C TYR A 297 23.58 -10.36 27.67
N VAL A 298 23.73 -11.13 28.75
CA VAL A 298 24.59 -10.79 29.89
C VAL A 298 25.79 -11.73 29.87
N LYS A 299 27.00 -11.19 29.78
CA LYS A 299 28.27 -11.95 29.71
C LYS A 299 29.20 -11.51 30.83
N ASN A 300 30.22 -12.32 31.07
CA ASN A 300 31.20 -12.18 32.16
C ASN A 300 30.56 -12.35 33.54
N LEU A 301 29.54 -13.21 33.61
CA LEU A 301 28.98 -13.68 34.88
C LEU A 301 30.07 -14.38 35.70
N ASP A 302 30.02 -14.18 37.01
CA ASP A 302 30.72 -15.01 37.96
C ASP A 302 30.17 -16.45 37.95
N ASP A 303 31.02 -17.41 38.30
CA ASP A 303 30.70 -18.83 38.26
C ASP A 303 29.65 -19.19 39.34
N GLY A 304 29.58 -18.39 40.42
CA GLY A 304 28.57 -18.42 41.47
C GLY A 304 27.35 -17.52 41.24
N ILE A 305 26.98 -17.24 39.98
CA ILE A 305 25.70 -16.61 39.61
C ILE A 305 24.81 -17.62 38.89
N ASP A 306 23.64 -17.86 39.47
CA ASP A 306 22.55 -18.70 38.96
C ASP A 306 21.40 -17.86 38.38
N ASP A 307 20.34 -18.54 37.91
CA ASP A 307 19.16 -17.92 37.29
C ASP A 307 18.43 -16.98 38.27
N GLU A 308 18.36 -17.32 39.56
CA GLU A 308 17.66 -16.52 40.58
C GLU A 308 18.44 -15.26 40.96
N ARG A 309 19.75 -15.39 41.19
CA ARG A 309 20.64 -14.25 41.49
C ARG A 309 20.74 -13.32 40.29
N LEU A 310 20.83 -13.85 39.07
CA LEU A 310 20.75 -13.06 37.84
C LEU A 310 19.41 -12.30 37.75
N ARG A 311 18.28 -12.94 38.09
CA ARG A 311 16.97 -12.29 38.13
C ARG A 311 16.90 -11.20 39.20
N LYS A 312 17.47 -11.43 40.39
CA LYS A 312 17.49 -10.48 41.51
C LYS A 312 18.30 -9.22 41.17
N GLU A 313 19.50 -9.36 40.61
CA GLU A 313 20.36 -8.23 40.22
C GLU A 313 19.73 -7.36 39.11
N PHE A 314 18.90 -7.94 38.23
CA PHE A 314 18.27 -7.21 37.11
C PHE A 314 16.83 -6.72 37.39
N SER A 315 16.16 -7.24 38.41
CA SER A 315 14.79 -6.83 38.77
C SER A 315 14.57 -5.34 39.12
N PRO A 316 15.55 -4.56 39.62
CA PRO A 316 15.36 -3.11 39.84
C PRO A 316 15.12 -2.29 38.56
N PHE A 317 15.39 -2.86 37.38
CA PHE A 317 15.31 -2.16 36.10
C PHE A 317 14.00 -2.44 35.33
N GLY A 318 13.20 -3.42 35.78
CA GLY A 318 11.96 -3.80 35.11
C GLY A 318 11.43 -5.20 35.46
N THR A 319 10.28 -5.56 34.88
CA THR A 319 9.61 -6.86 35.12
C THR A 319 10.22 -7.94 34.24
N ILE A 320 11.05 -8.79 34.84
CA ILE A 320 11.71 -9.89 34.13
C ILE A 320 10.72 -11.04 33.85
N THR A 321 10.41 -11.23 32.57
CA THR A 321 9.61 -12.36 32.06
C THR A 321 10.39 -13.67 32.07
N SER A 322 11.72 -13.62 31.89
CA SER A 322 12.61 -14.78 31.98
C SER A 322 14.05 -14.33 32.23
N ALA A 323 14.76 -15.00 33.14
CA ALA A 323 16.22 -14.93 33.27
C ALA A 323 16.77 -16.35 33.19
N LYS A 324 17.92 -16.55 32.54
CA LYS A 324 18.56 -17.85 32.41
C LYS A 324 20.06 -17.77 32.16
N VAL A 325 20.87 -18.39 33.01
CA VAL A 325 22.30 -18.64 32.82
C VAL A 325 22.48 -19.86 31.92
N MET A 326 23.44 -19.79 31.00
CA MET A 326 23.77 -20.91 30.11
C MET A 326 24.84 -21.78 30.75
N MET A 327 24.49 -23.03 31.10
CA MET A 327 25.38 -24.00 31.73
C MET A 327 25.87 -25.07 30.75
N GLU A 328 27.00 -25.71 31.07
CA GLU A 328 27.60 -26.83 30.33
C GLU A 328 28.38 -27.72 31.32
N GLY A 329 28.11 -29.02 31.32
CA GLY A 329 28.73 -29.96 32.27
C GLY A 329 28.55 -29.59 33.75
N GLY A 330 27.46 -28.90 34.09
CA GLY A 330 27.20 -28.40 35.45
C GLY A 330 27.93 -27.11 35.84
N ARG A 331 28.67 -26.47 34.91
CA ARG A 331 29.33 -25.18 35.15
C ARG A 331 28.70 -24.06 34.31
N SER A 332 28.73 -22.83 34.80
CA SER A 332 28.31 -21.66 34.02
C SER A 332 29.24 -21.43 32.82
N LYS A 333 28.70 -21.10 31.64
CA LYS A 333 29.49 -20.59 30.50
C LYS A 333 29.94 -19.13 30.68
N GLY A 334 29.70 -18.52 31.85
CA GLY A 334 29.97 -17.11 32.11
C GLY A 334 29.03 -16.16 31.35
N PHE A 335 27.88 -16.64 30.87
CA PHE A 335 26.86 -15.81 30.23
C PHE A 335 25.43 -16.37 30.41
N GLY A 336 24.46 -15.48 30.27
CA GLY A 336 23.04 -15.76 30.34
C GLY A 336 22.21 -14.75 29.54
N PHE A 337 20.89 -14.86 29.66
CA PHE A 337 19.92 -13.97 29.03
C PHE A 337 18.92 -13.45 30.07
N VAL A 338 18.44 -12.22 29.89
CA VAL A 338 17.39 -11.59 30.72
C VAL A 338 16.40 -10.88 29.80
N CYS A 339 15.13 -11.28 29.85
CA CYS A 339 14.06 -10.74 29.02
C CYS A 339 13.07 -9.94 29.87
N PHE A 340 12.98 -8.64 29.62
CA PHE A 340 12.04 -7.72 30.26
C PHE A 340 10.66 -7.75 29.61
N SER A 341 9.68 -7.04 30.19
CA SER A 341 8.37 -6.81 29.61
C SER A 341 8.39 -5.77 28.49
N SER A 342 9.18 -4.71 28.63
CA SER A 342 9.30 -3.62 27.64
C SER A 342 10.74 -3.40 27.18
N PRO A 343 10.94 -2.82 25.97
CA PRO A 343 12.29 -2.52 25.46
C PRO A 343 12.92 -1.31 26.16
N GLU A 344 12.12 -0.49 26.86
CA GLU A 344 12.56 0.67 27.63
C GLU A 344 13.27 0.22 28.92
N GLU A 345 12.64 -0.69 29.68
CA GLU A 345 13.26 -1.40 30.81
C GLU A 345 14.58 -2.09 30.40
N ALA A 346 14.55 -2.80 29.26
CA ALA A 346 15.73 -3.48 28.73
C ALA A 346 16.86 -2.50 28.38
N THR A 347 16.54 -1.35 27.79
CA THR A 347 17.52 -0.31 27.43
C THR A 347 18.09 0.39 28.68
N LYS A 348 17.25 0.62 29.71
CA LYS A 348 17.70 1.10 31.02
C LYS A 348 18.69 0.12 31.66
N ALA A 349 18.33 -1.17 31.71
CA ALA A 349 19.20 -2.23 32.23
C ALA A 349 20.53 -2.35 31.46
N VAL A 350 20.54 -2.21 30.13
CA VAL A 350 21.79 -2.13 29.34
C VAL A 350 22.65 -0.94 29.77
N THR A 351 22.04 0.22 30.03
CA THR A 351 22.77 1.44 30.37
C THR A 351 23.38 1.39 31.78
N GLU A 352 22.67 0.82 32.76
CA GLU A 352 23.11 0.82 34.17
C GLU A 352 23.89 -0.43 34.60
N MET A 353 23.70 -1.59 33.93
CA MET A 353 24.38 -2.84 34.31
C MET A 353 25.60 -3.18 33.45
N ASN A 354 25.77 -2.56 32.27
CA ASN A 354 26.95 -2.79 31.43
C ASN A 354 28.20 -2.14 32.05
N GLY A 355 29.22 -2.95 32.35
CA GLY A 355 30.43 -2.56 33.07
C GLY A 355 30.32 -2.67 34.61
N ARG A 356 29.12 -2.88 35.17
CA ARG A 356 28.92 -2.99 36.62
C ARG A 356 29.55 -4.27 37.17
N ILE A 357 30.35 -4.15 38.23
CA ILE A 357 30.94 -5.31 38.91
C ILE A 357 29.86 -6.01 39.75
N VAL A 358 29.68 -7.31 39.51
CA VAL A 358 28.80 -8.20 40.30
C VAL A 358 29.62 -9.41 40.73
N ALA A 359 29.59 -9.72 42.04
CA ALA A 359 30.57 -10.59 42.69
C ALA A 359 32.01 -10.13 42.40
N THR A 360 32.76 -10.83 41.54
CA THR A 360 34.18 -10.53 41.25
C THR A 360 34.43 -9.90 39.86
N LYS A 361 33.42 -9.88 38.98
CA LYS A 361 33.61 -9.60 37.54
C LYS A 361 32.73 -8.43 37.05
N PRO A 362 33.25 -7.52 36.19
CA PRO A 362 32.43 -6.53 35.51
C PRO A 362 31.56 -7.21 34.44
N LEU A 363 30.25 -7.04 34.54
CA LEU A 363 29.29 -7.59 33.58
C LEU A 363 29.40 -6.87 32.23
N TYR A 364 29.14 -7.59 31.15
CA TYR A 364 28.89 -7.02 29.83
C TYR A 364 27.42 -7.25 29.47
N VAL A 365 26.68 -6.18 29.20
CA VAL A 365 25.23 -6.23 28.94
C VAL A 365 24.94 -5.55 27.61
N ALA A 366 24.23 -6.26 26.72
CA ALA A 366 23.84 -5.75 25.40
C ALA A 366 22.52 -6.40 24.93
N LEU A 367 21.88 -5.83 23.91
CA LEU A 367 20.70 -6.45 23.28
C LEU A 367 21.07 -7.82 22.66
N ALA A 368 20.24 -8.84 22.88
CA ALA A 368 20.51 -10.20 22.48
C ALA A 368 20.28 -10.44 20.97
N GLN A 369 21.36 -10.34 20.18
CA GLN A 369 21.36 -10.73 18.76
C GLN A 369 21.18 -12.24 18.58
N ARG A 370 20.36 -12.67 17.61
CA ARG A 370 20.20 -14.11 17.32
C ARG A 370 21.44 -14.68 16.64
N LYS A 371 21.68 -15.98 16.84
CA LYS A 371 22.78 -16.70 16.17
C LYS A 371 22.70 -16.57 14.63
N GLU A 372 21.49 -16.69 14.08
CA GLU A 372 21.21 -16.50 12.64
C GLU A 372 21.63 -15.10 12.16
N GLU A 373 21.16 -14.04 12.83
CA GLU A 373 21.45 -12.63 12.49
C GLU A 373 22.93 -12.30 12.63
N ARG A 374 23.57 -12.72 13.74
CA ARG A 374 24.99 -12.49 14.00
C ARG A 374 25.87 -13.23 12.99
N GLN A 375 25.49 -14.44 12.61
CA GLN A 375 26.18 -15.19 11.56
C GLN A 375 26.04 -14.51 10.20
N ALA A 376 24.83 -14.05 9.83
CA ALA A 376 24.61 -13.29 8.60
C ALA A 376 25.42 -11.97 8.57
N HIS A 377 25.49 -11.24 9.70
CA HIS A 377 26.34 -10.05 9.82
C HIS A 377 27.82 -10.36 9.63
N LEU A 378 28.34 -11.41 10.28
CA LEU A 378 29.72 -11.85 10.11
C LEU A 378 30.04 -12.29 8.67
N THR A 379 29.13 -13.03 8.04
CA THR A 379 29.28 -13.46 6.64
C THR A 379 29.23 -12.27 5.67
N ASN A 380 28.33 -11.29 5.87
CA ASN A 380 28.30 -10.07 5.08
C ASN A 380 29.56 -9.22 5.27
N GLN A 381 30.04 -9.07 6.50
CA GLN A 381 31.29 -8.33 6.79
C GLN A 381 32.52 -9.02 6.17
N TYR A 382 32.53 -10.36 6.13
CA TYR A 382 33.56 -11.14 5.43
C TYR A 382 33.47 -10.95 3.90
N MET A 383 32.26 -11.02 3.32
CA MET A 383 32.06 -10.77 1.88
C MET A 383 32.42 -9.34 1.47
N GLN A 384 32.13 -8.33 2.30
CA GLN A 384 32.55 -6.95 2.06
C GLN A 384 34.08 -6.79 2.06
N ARG A 385 34.80 -7.45 2.98
CA ARG A 385 36.28 -7.50 2.96
C ARG A 385 36.84 -8.24 1.74
N MET A 386 36.14 -9.26 1.23
CA MET A 386 36.54 -9.93 -0.02
C MET A 386 36.26 -9.08 -1.26
N ALA A 387 35.19 -8.28 -1.24
CA ALA A 387 34.86 -7.36 -2.32
C ALA A 387 35.86 -6.21 -2.45
N SER A 388 36.28 -5.59 -1.32
CA SER A 388 37.27 -4.50 -1.35
C SER A 388 38.65 -4.93 -1.83
N VAL A 389 39.05 -6.19 -1.59
CA VAL A 389 40.32 -6.76 -2.11
C VAL A 389 40.28 -7.00 -3.62
N ARG A 390 39.09 -7.13 -4.23
CA ARG A 390 38.93 -7.20 -5.70
C ARG A 390 38.89 -5.84 -6.40
N ALA A 391 38.97 -4.74 -5.66
CA ALA A 391 38.79 -3.37 -6.18
C ALA A 391 40.11 -2.63 -6.52
N VAL A 392 41.21 -3.36 -6.75
CA VAL A 392 42.45 -2.80 -7.33
C VAL A 392 42.40 -2.88 -8.87
N PRO A 393 42.28 -1.76 -9.60
CA PRO A 393 42.23 -1.76 -11.05
C PRO A 393 43.64 -1.91 -11.64
N ASN A 394 43.92 -3.04 -12.30
CA ASN A 394 45.16 -3.22 -13.04
C ASN A 394 45.07 -2.53 -14.42
N PRO A 395 46.14 -1.89 -14.95
CA PRO A 395 46.06 -1.11 -16.19
C PRO A 395 45.75 -1.94 -17.45
N VAL A 396 45.19 -1.28 -18.46
CA VAL A 396 44.79 -1.86 -19.75
C VAL A 396 46.02 -2.27 -20.58
N ILE A 397 45.99 -3.47 -21.15
CA ILE A 397 46.89 -3.93 -22.22
C ILE A 397 46.03 -4.50 -23.36
N ASN A 398 46.43 -4.21 -24.61
CA ASN A 398 45.65 -4.51 -25.81
C ASN A 398 45.51 -6.02 -26.11
N PRO A 399 44.38 -6.47 -26.69
CA PRO A 399 44.20 -7.82 -27.17
C PRO A 399 44.62 -7.98 -28.65
N TYR A 400 45.55 -8.89 -28.95
CA TYR A 400 45.74 -9.44 -30.29
C TYR A 400 46.30 -10.87 -30.22
N GLN A 401 45.92 -11.70 -31.20
CA GLN A 401 46.41 -13.08 -31.46
C GLN A 401 46.00 -14.18 -30.45
N PRO A 402 45.98 -15.48 -30.88
CA PRO A 402 44.86 -16.37 -30.55
C PRO A 402 45.19 -17.61 -29.69
N ALA A 403 44.14 -18.29 -29.24
CA ALA A 403 44.22 -19.46 -28.36
C ALA A 403 44.42 -20.81 -29.09
N PRO A 404 45.19 -21.74 -28.49
CA PRO A 404 45.02 -23.19 -28.57
C PRO A 404 44.30 -23.75 -27.29
N PRO A 405 43.94 -25.05 -27.21
CA PRO A 405 42.61 -25.43 -26.67
C PRO A 405 42.48 -25.65 -25.15
N SER A 406 41.22 -25.63 -24.70
CA SER A 406 40.78 -25.84 -23.32
C SER A 406 41.18 -27.20 -22.71
N GLY A 407 41.95 -27.16 -21.63
CA GLY A 407 42.17 -28.29 -20.71
C GLY A 407 41.55 -28.02 -19.34
N TYR A 408 41.00 -29.06 -18.70
CA TYR A 408 40.47 -29.01 -17.33
C TYR A 408 41.57 -28.65 -16.31
N PHE A 409 41.22 -27.91 -15.24
CA PHE A 409 41.71 -28.25 -13.88
C PHE A 409 40.82 -27.69 -12.76
N MET A 410 40.83 -28.35 -11.61
CA MET A 410 40.08 -27.97 -10.40
C MET A 410 40.74 -26.82 -9.63
N ALA A 411 39.92 -25.99 -8.98
CA ALA A 411 40.39 -25.06 -7.96
C ALA A 411 40.68 -25.79 -6.64
N ALA A 412 41.96 -25.93 -6.27
CA ALA A 412 42.38 -26.49 -4.99
C ALA A 412 42.26 -25.45 -3.86
N ILE A 413 42.01 -25.93 -2.62
CA ILE A 413 41.86 -25.09 -1.42
C ILE A 413 43.25 -24.81 -0.81
N PRO A 414 43.69 -23.55 -0.67
CA PRO A 414 44.94 -23.24 0.03
C PRO A 414 44.80 -23.41 1.55
N GLN A 415 45.64 -24.27 2.13
CA GLN A 415 45.73 -24.51 3.57
C GLN A 415 46.58 -23.41 4.26
N THR A 416 46.24 -23.04 5.49
CA THR A 416 46.83 -21.88 6.20
C THR A 416 48.11 -22.21 6.96
N GLN A 417 49.23 -21.47 6.76
CA GLN A 417 50.27 -21.36 7.80
C GLN A 417 51.11 -20.05 7.79
N ASN A 418 50.74 -19.16 8.71
CA ASN A 418 51.55 -18.24 9.52
C ASN A 418 53.06 -18.00 9.20
N ARG A 419 53.42 -16.75 8.84
CA ARG A 419 54.57 -16.00 9.42
C ARG A 419 54.33 -14.47 9.35
N ALA A 420 55.04 -13.69 10.15
CA ALA A 420 54.76 -12.27 10.40
C ALA A 420 55.72 -11.25 9.75
N ALA A 421 55.14 -10.10 9.38
CA ALA A 421 55.62 -8.71 9.34
C ALA A 421 57.07 -8.35 8.96
N TYR A 422 57.19 -7.47 7.96
CA TYR A 422 58.15 -6.36 7.90
C TYR A 422 57.43 -5.12 7.31
N TYR A 423 57.82 -3.91 7.75
CA TYR A 423 57.42 -2.62 7.16
C TYR A 423 58.66 -1.95 6.52
N PRO A 424 58.46 -1.06 5.53
CA PRO A 424 58.84 0.34 5.79
C PRO A 424 57.90 1.41 5.21
N THR A 425 57.66 2.44 6.03
CA THR A 425 57.65 3.89 5.74
C THR A 425 57.59 4.39 4.28
N SER A 426 56.54 5.17 3.93
CA SER A 426 56.66 6.64 3.69
C SER A 426 55.38 7.33 3.16
N GLN A 427 55.02 8.49 3.75
CA GLN A 427 54.40 9.71 3.14
C GLN A 427 53.06 9.65 2.34
N LEU A 428 52.24 10.72 2.24
CA LEU A 428 51.91 11.82 3.18
C LEU A 428 50.62 12.60 2.77
N ALA A 429 49.49 12.38 3.48
CA ALA A 429 48.35 13.32 3.63
C ALA A 429 47.58 13.75 2.33
N GLN A 430 46.48 14.52 2.34
CA GLN A 430 45.75 15.24 3.40
C GLN A 430 44.22 15.00 3.37
N LEU A 431 43.56 15.23 4.52
CA LEU A 431 42.12 15.50 4.64
C LEU A 431 41.89 16.64 5.63
N ARG A 432 40.91 17.52 5.36
CA ARG A 432 40.57 18.70 6.17
C ARG A 432 39.12 19.14 5.86
N PRO A 433 38.42 19.85 6.78
CA PRO A 433 38.09 19.38 8.13
C PRO A 433 36.59 19.57 8.46
N SER A 434 36.22 19.29 9.71
CA SER A 434 35.03 19.88 10.36
C SER A 434 35.34 20.23 11.82
N PRO A 435 34.60 21.16 12.47
CA PRO A 435 35.19 22.02 13.51
C PRO A 435 35.38 21.39 14.90
N ARG A 436 36.19 22.08 15.71
CA ARG A 436 36.52 21.77 17.11
C ARG A 436 36.47 23.07 17.93
N TRP A 437 36.06 22.98 19.20
CA TRP A 437 36.25 24.05 20.18
C TRP A 437 37.43 23.79 21.14
N THR A 438 37.95 24.91 21.66
CA THR A 438 39.00 25.18 22.68
C THR A 438 39.03 24.24 23.90
N ALA A 439 40.14 23.98 24.62
CA ALA A 439 41.57 24.42 24.62
C ALA A 439 42.45 23.27 25.24
N GLN A 440 43.71 23.37 25.72
CA GLN A 440 44.79 24.40 25.74
C GLN A 440 46.03 23.89 24.93
N GLY A 441 47.34 23.95 25.23
CA GLY A 441 48.21 24.29 26.40
C GLY A 441 48.80 23.02 27.08
N ALA A 442 50.12 22.71 27.12
CA ALA A 442 51.33 23.44 26.67
C ALA A 442 52.44 22.51 26.07
N ARG A 443 53.74 22.81 26.25
CA ARG A 443 54.91 22.31 25.45
C ARG A 443 55.75 21.17 26.09
N PRO A 444 56.65 20.48 25.34
CA PRO A 444 57.33 19.22 25.73
C PRO A 444 58.84 19.35 26.07
N HIS A 445 59.53 18.24 26.40
CA HIS A 445 60.78 17.73 25.75
C HIS A 445 61.25 16.35 26.36
N PRO A 446 62.21 15.58 25.76
CA PRO A 446 62.34 14.11 25.94
C PRO A 446 63.74 13.55 26.37
N PHE A 447 63.87 12.22 26.56
CA PHE A 447 65.04 11.28 26.34
C PHE A 447 64.72 9.88 26.99
N GLN A 448 65.45 8.74 26.84
CA GLN A 448 66.10 8.05 25.69
C GLN A 448 66.62 6.60 26.08
N ASN A 449 66.56 5.59 25.18
CA ASN A 449 67.30 4.27 25.15
C ASN A 449 67.04 3.22 26.28
N MET A 450 67.40 1.89 26.23
CA MET A 450 67.92 0.90 25.23
C MET A 450 67.57 -0.58 25.68
N PRO A 451 67.64 -1.65 24.84
CA PRO A 451 67.05 -2.99 25.15
C PRO A 451 67.91 -4.29 24.92
N GLY A 452 67.33 -5.48 25.24
CA GLY A 452 67.79 -6.86 24.87
C GLY A 452 66.96 -8.00 25.52
N ALA A 453 67.13 -9.33 25.28
CA ALA A 453 67.74 -10.07 24.15
C ALA A 453 67.50 -11.63 24.17
N ILE A 454 66.99 -12.22 23.06
CA ILE A 454 67.47 -13.47 22.36
C ILE A 454 67.12 -14.94 22.86
N ARG A 455 66.80 -15.83 21.88
CA ARG A 455 66.82 -17.35 21.80
C ARG A 455 65.67 -18.21 22.44
N PRO A 456 65.47 -19.53 22.07
CA PRO A 456 65.33 -20.18 20.74
C PRO A 456 64.15 -21.24 20.65
N ALA A 457 64.10 -22.15 19.66
CA ALA A 457 63.04 -23.19 19.43
C ALA A 457 63.48 -24.43 18.57
N ALA A 458 62.77 -25.60 18.61
CA ALA A 458 62.73 -26.76 17.66
C ALA A 458 62.02 -28.04 18.27
N PRO A 459 61.86 -29.25 17.62
CA PRO A 459 61.14 -29.60 16.36
C PRO A 459 60.37 -31.01 16.27
N ARG A 460 59.36 -31.15 15.35
CA ARG A 460 58.99 -32.34 14.48
C ARG A 460 58.56 -33.74 15.09
N PRO A 461 58.10 -34.81 14.34
CA PRO A 461 57.31 -34.96 13.07
C PRO A 461 56.06 -35.97 13.17
N PRO A 462 55.67 -36.93 12.25
CA PRO A 462 54.38 -36.88 11.50
C PRO A 462 53.52 -38.20 11.29
N PHE A 463 52.64 -38.22 10.24
CA PHE A 463 51.70 -39.27 9.70
C PHE A 463 50.20 -39.15 10.16
N SER A 464 49.16 -39.73 9.53
CA SER A 464 49.00 -40.75 8.44
C SER A 464 47.78 -40.50 7.48
N THR A 465 47.18 -41.51 6.81
CA THR A 465 46.22 -41.40 5.65
C THR A 465 44.92 -42.26 5.71
N MET A 466 43.84 -41.83 5.01
CA MET A 466 42.95 -42.63 4.09
C MET A 466 41.62 -41.92 3.70
N ARG A 467 41.08 -42.15 2.48
CA ARG A 467 39.68 -41.81 2.05
C ARG A 467 39.30 -42.40 0.65
N PRO A 468 38.06 -42.88 0.41
CA PRO A 468 37.55 -43.20 -0.94
C PRO A 468 36.14 -42.63 -1.34
N ALA A 469 35.86 -42.72 -2.66
CA ALA A 469 34.57 -42.95 -3.38
C ALA A 469 33.39 -41.94 -3.46
N SER A 470 32.92 -41.73 -4.73
CA SER A 470 31.53 -41.57 -5.27
C SER A 470 30.53 -40.52 -4.71
N SER A 471 29.57 -39.96 -5.48
CA SER A 471 29.29 -39.93 -6.94
C SER A 471 28.23 -38.85 -7.27
N GLN A 472 28.21 -38.29 -8.49
CA GLN A 472 27.14 -37.42 -9.01
C GLN A 472 26.84 -37.70 -10.50
N VAL A 473 25.61 -37.39 -10.94
CA VAL A 473 25.15 -37.51 -12.34
C VAL A 473 24.51 -36.17 -12.79
N PRO A 474 24.84 -35.61 -13.96
CA PRO A 474 24.44 -34.25 -14.36
C PRO A 474 23.13 -34.16 -15.16
N ARG A 475 22.66 -32.92 -15.39
CA ARG A 475 21.43 -32.57 -16.14
C ARG A 475 21.77 -31.78 -17.42
N VAL A 476 20.98 -31.95 -18.48
CA VAL A 476 21.33 -31.55 -19.87
C VAL A 476 20.76 -30.17 -20.27
N MET A 477 21.42 -29.47 -21.21
CA MET A 477 20.88 -28.31 -21.95
C MET A 477 21.20 -28.34 -23.47
N SER A 478 20.18 -28.06 -24.28
CA SER A 478 20.13 -27.38 -25.61
C SER A 478 21.18 -27.63 -26.73
N THR A 479 20.67 -28.00 -27.91
CA THR A 479 21.29 -28.06 -29.27
C THR A 479 20.16 -27.87 -30.33
N GLN A 480 20.33 -27.52 -31.62
CA GLN A 480 21.40 -26.86 -32.42
C GLN A 480 20.75 -26.27 -33.72
N ARG A 481 21.49 -25.55 -34.58
CA ARG A 481 21.04 -24.94 -35.86
C ARG A 481 21.24 -25.83 -37.12
N VAL A 482 20.49 -25.52 -38.19
CA VAL A 482 20.88 -25.51 -39.63
C VAL A 482 19.96 -24.47 -40.35
N ALA A 483 20.37 -23.54 -41.23
CA ALA A 483 21.14 -23.58 -42.49
C ALA A 483 20.26 -23.96 -43.72
N ASN A 484 20.30 -23.32 -44.91
CA ASN A 484 21.16 -22.26 -45.50
C ASN A 484 20.31 -20.98 -45.86
N THR A 485 20.39 -20.14 -46.93
CA THR A 485 21.08 -20.10 -48.26
C THR A 485 21.25 -18.62 -48.74
N SER A 486 21.48 -18.34 -50.04
CA SER A 486 22.13 -17.11 -50.54
C SER A 486 21.69 -16.60 -51.94
N THR A 487 21.76 -15.28 -52.18
CA THR A 487 22.21 -14.65 -53.46
C THR A 487 22.62 -13.18 -53.23
N GLN A 488 23.36 -12.58 -54.19
CA GLN A 488 23.90 -11.21 -54.16
C GLN A 488 23.33 -10.37 -55.32
N THR A 489 23.38 -9.02 -55.26
CA THR A 489 24.03 -8.16 -56.30
C THR A 489 24.01 -6.66 -55.96
N MET A 490 24.98 -5.97 -56.56
CA MET A 490 25.35 -4.53 -56.60
C MET A 490 24.23 -3.48 -56.82
N GLY A 491 24.55 -2.21 -56.51
CA GLY A 491 23.86 -1.00 -57.02
C GLY A 491 24.36 -0.58 -58.43
N PRO A 492 24.32 0.72 -58.85
CA PRO A 492 24.30 1.94 -58.03
C PRO A 492 23.32 3.05 -58.49
N ARG A 493 23.53 4.27 -57.97
CA ARG A 493 22.82 5.54 -58.19
C ARG A 493 23.38 6.33 -59.40
N PRO A 494 22.54 7.11 -60.12
CA PRO A 494 22.95 8.34 -60.79
C PRO A 494 22.26 9.60 -60.18
N ALA A 495 22.57 10.78 -60.70
CA ALA A 495 22.11 12.07 -60.15
C ALA A 495 21.93 13.16 -61.23
N ALA A 496 21.30 14.26 -60.80
CA ALA A 496 21.28 15.60 -61.41
C ALA A 496 20.55 15.82 -62.76
N ALA A 497 19.53 16.67 -62.70
CA ALA A 497 19.32 17.79 -63.64
C ALA A 497 18.50 18.88 -62.91
N ALA A 498 18.63 20.15 -63.31
CA ALA A 498 17.89 21.26 -62.72
C ALA A 498 17.64 22.40 -63.72
N THR A 499 16.49 23.05 -63.62
CA THR A 499 16.14 24.33 -64.26
C THR A 499 15.26 25.14 -63.31
N ALA A 500 15.34 26.48 -63.37
CA ALA A 500 14.83 27.35 -62.32
C ALA A 500 13.99 28.53 -62.85
N ALA A 501 13.19 29.13 -61.96
CA ALA A 501 12.61 30.47 -62.11
C ALA A 501 12.49 31.14 -60.72
N THR A 502 12.65 32.46 -60.66
CA THR A 502 12.76 33.29 -59.44
C THR A 502 12.27 34.74 -59.74
N PRO A 503 12.29 35.71 -58.80
CA PRO A 503 11.60 35.72 -57.50
C PRO A 503 10.85 37.06 -57.23
N ALA A 504 10.19 37.21 -56.06
CA ALA A 504 9.66 38.49 -55.59
C ALA A 504 9.96 38.79 -54.09
N VAL A 505 10.95 39.66 -53.87
CA VAL A 505 11.04 40.77 -52.89
C VAL A 505 10.32 40.69 -51.52
N ARG A 506 11.14 40.63 -50.43
CA ARG A 506 11.28 41.52 -49.22
C ARG A 506 10.02 42.26 -48.65
N THR A 507 9.89 42.58 -47.34
CA THR A 507 10.88 43.20 -46.41
C THR A 507 10.62 42.92 -44.91
N VAL A 508 11.65 43.16 -44.06
CA VAL A 508 11.58 43.22 -42.58
C VAL A 508 12.10 44.60 -42.11
N PRO A 509 11.51 45.25 -41.07
CA PRO A 509 12.01 46.52 -40.54
C PRO A 509 12.78 46.43 -39.21
N GLN A 510 13.82 47.27 -39.13
CA GLN A 510 14.69 47.61 -37.98
C GLN A 510 15.14 49.07 -38.15
N TYR A 511 15.60 49.85 -37.16
CA TYR A 511 15.78 49.73 -35.71
C TYR A 511 15.70 51.17 -35.13
N LYS A 512 15.55 51.38 -33.81
CA LYS A 512 16.08 52.60 -33.14
C LYS A 512 16.14 52.54 -31.60
N TYR A 513 17.13 53.24 -31.05
CA TYR A 513 17.41 53.44 -29.63
C TYR A 513 18.04 54.83 -29.43
N ALA A 514 17.62 55.56 -28.40
CA ALA A 514 18.31 56.72 -27.82
C ALA A 514 17.74 56.88 -26.39
N ALA A 515 18.48 56.81 -25.27
CA ALA A 515 19.72 57.46 -24.83
C ALA A 515 19.43 58.69 -23.94
N GLY A 516 19.48 58.50 -22.61
CA GLY A 516 19.28 59.58 -21.64
C GLY A 516 19.55 59.18 -20.17
N VAL A 517 20.48 59.91 -19.54
CA VAL A 517 20.62 60.18 -18.09
C VAL A 517 20.99 59.04 -17.10
N ARG A 518 22.26 59.10 -16.66
CA ARG A 518 22.86 58.85 -15.31
C ARG A 518 22.18 57.90 -14.28
N ASN A 519 23.01 57.00 -13.76
CA ASN A 519 22.97 56.44 -12.39
C ASN A 519 23.39 57.52 -11.36
N PRO A 520 23.00 57.48 -10.05
CA PRO A 520 23.67 56.55 -9.11
C PRO A 520 22.85 55.99 -7.92
N GLN A 521 23.42 54.92 -7.33
CA GLN A 521 23.29 54.42 -5.95
C GLN A 521 21.93 53.95 -5.39
N GLN A 522 22.06 52.91 -4.55
CA GLN A 522 21.01 52.33 -3.72
C GLN A 522 20.65 53.28 -2.57
N HIS A 523 19.37 53.31 -2.19
CA HIS A 523 18.94 53.58 -0.81
C HIS A 523 17.62 52.87 -0.53
N LEU A 524 17.35 52.59 0.74
CA LEU A 524 16.27 51.73 1.21
C LEU A 524 14.98 52.54 1.44
N ASN A 525 13.84 52.12 0.87
CA ASN A 525 12.54 52.35 1.52
C ASN A 525 11.43 51.39 1.04
N THR A 526 10.31 51.35 1.78
CA THR A 526 9.23 50.35 1.68
C THR A 526 7.92 50.91 1.11
N GLN A 527 7.18 50.07 0.36
CA GLN A 527 5.71 50.05 0.16
C GLN A 527 5.35 49.08 -1.01
N PRO A 528 4.09 48.61 -1.16
CA PRO A 528 3.26 47.98 -0.14
C PRO A 528 2.75 46.58 -0.60
N GLN A 529 2.62 45.61 0.31
CA GLN A 529 1.99 44.32 -0.04
C GLN A 529 0.47 44.43 -0.08
N VAL A 530 -0.13 44.12 -1.22
CA VAL A 530 -1.59 43.97 -1.35
C VAL A 530 -1.98 42.57 -0.87
N ALA A 531 -2.55 42.46 0.33
CA ALA A 531 -2.97 41.18 0.89
C ALA A 531 -4.29 40.71 0.25
N MET A 532 -4.29 39.52 -0.37
CA MET A 532 -5.53 38.84 -0.75
C MET A 532 -6.27 38.38 0.51
N GLN A 533 -7.39 39.03 0.82
CA GLN A 533 -8.27 38.62 1.90
C GLN A 533 -8.99 37.32 1.52
N GLN A 534 -8.98 36.34 2.43
CA GLN A 534 -9.90 35.21 2.39
C GLN A 534 -11.25 35.65 2.99
N PRO A 535 -12.39 35.12 2.51
CA PRO A 535 -13.67 35.37 3.18
C PRO A 535 -13.61 34.87 4.62
N ALA A 536 -14.07 35.68 5.57
CA ALA A 536 -14.10 35.34 6.98
C ALA A 536 -15.55 35.15 7.44
N VAL A 537 -15.80 34.13 8.26
CA VAL A 537 -17.16 33.78 8.67
C VAL A 537 -17.68 34.80 9.68
N HIS A 538 -18.61 35.64 9.24
CA HIS A 538 -19.25 36.68 10.04
C HIS A 538 -20.57 36.16 10.63
N VAL A 539 -20.58 35.95 11.95
CA VAL A 539 -21.82 35.80 12.74
C VAL A 539 -22.07 37.14 13.42
N GLN A 540 -23.29 37.68 13.35
CA GLN A 540 -23.61 38.97 13.96
C GLN A 540 -23.31 38.96 15.46
N GLY A 541 -22.41 39.84 15.91
CA GLY A 541 -22.05 40.02 17.31
C GLY A 541 -20.75 39.34 17.79
N GLN A 542 -19.97 38.68 16.93
CA GLN A 542 -18.67 38.12 17.31
C GLN A 542 -17.57 38.35 16.26
N GLU A 543 -16.31 38.37 16.67
CA GLU A 543 -15.14 38.60 15.79
C GLU A 543 -15.06 37.57 14.66
N PRO A 544 -14.62 37.96 13.44
CA PRO A 544 -14.64 37.09 12.26
C PRO A 544 -13.68 35.90 12.40
N LEU A 545 -14.21 34.68 12.38
CA LEU A 545 -13.39 33.48 12.46
C LEU A 545 -12.77 33.19 11.09
N THR A 546 -11.45 33.35 10.97
CA THR A 546 -10.72 33.06 9.74
C THR A 546 -10.17 31.63 9.76
N ALA A 547 -10.10 31.00 8.58
CA ALA A 547 -9.48 29.68 8.42
C ALA A 547 -8.02 29.65 8.92
N SER A 548 -7.31 30.79 8.85
CA SER A 548 -5.94 30.92 9.36
C SER A 548 -5.84 30.83 10.88
N MET A 549 -6.82 31.35 11.63
CA MET A 549 -6.82 31.29 13.11
C MET A 549 -7.10 29.86 13.60
N LEU A 550 -8.06 29.18 12.98
CA LEU A 550 -8.34 27.76 13.23
C LEU A 550 -7.13 26.87 12.91
N ALA A 551 -6.43 27.12 11.79
CA ALA A 551 -5.26 26.35 11.41
C ALA A 551 -4.06 26.50 12.38
N SER A 552 -4.00 27.59 13.16
CA SER A 552 -2.95 27.81 14.16
C SER A 552 -3.24 27.25 15.56
N ALA A 553 -4.50 26.91 15.87
CA ALA A 553 -4.90 26.45 17.20
C ALA A 553 -4.70 24.92 17.39
N PRO A 554 -4.42 24.42 18.61
CA PRO A 554 -4.45 23.00 18.94
C PRO A 554 -5.80 22.33 18.60
N PRO A 555 -5.84 21.04 18.21
CA PRO A 555 -7.08 20.39 17.75
C PRO A 555 -8.26 20.40 18.74
N GLN A 556 -7.97 20.47 20.04
CA GLN A 556 -8.97 20.54 21.10
C GLN A 556 -9.59 21.94 21.23
N GLU A 557 -8.77 22.99 21.09
CA GLU A 557 -9.22 24.39 21.03
C GLU A 557 -10.00 24.67 19.75
N GLN A 558 -9.59 24.10 18.59
CA GLN A 558 -10.35 24.22 17.33
C GLN A 558 -11.81 23.76 17.50
N LYS A 559 -12.06 22.64 18.20
CA LYS A 559 -13.41 22.13 18.45
C LYS A 559 -14.18 23.00 19.46
N GLN A 560 -13.50 23.60 20.44
CA GLN A 560 -14.14 24.58 21.33
C GLN A 560 -14.59 25.84 20.56
N MET A 561 -13.71 26.45 19.76
CA MET A 561 -14.04 27.66 18.97
C MET A 561 -15.17 27.42 17.96
N LEU A 562 -15.24 26.23 17.35
CA LEU A 562 -16.38 25.84 16.50
C LEU A 562 -17.66 25.63 17.34
N GLY A 563 -17.55 25.06 18.53
CA GLY A 563 -18.67 24.83 19.45
C GLY A 563 -19.35 26.11 19.91
N GLU A 564 -18.55 27.11 20.29
CA GLU A 564 -19.02 28.44 20.72
C GLU A 564 -19.74 29.21 19.58
N ARG A 565 -19.45 28.88 18.31
CA ARG A 565 -20.12 29.44 17.12
C ARG A 565 -21.38 28.67 16.71
N LEU A 566 -21.35 27.34 16.84
CA LEU A 566 -22.48 26.47 16.48
C LEU A 566 -23.59 26.52 17.53
N PHE A 567 -23.25 26.55 18.82
CA PHE A 567 -24.22 26.44 19.92
C PHE A 567 -25.35 27.49 19.85
N PRO A 568 -25.10 28.80 19.64
CA PRO A 568 -26.19 29.80 19.59
C PRO A 568 -27.12 29.61 18.38
N LEU A 569 -26.57 29.19 17.23
CA LEU A 569 -27.35 28.92 16.02
C LEU A 569 -28.27 27.71 16.24
N ILE A 570 -27.75 26.65 16.85
CA ILE A 570 -28.51 25.44 17.20
C ILE A 570 -29.52 25.74 18.31
N GLN A 571 -29.18 26.60 19.28
CA GLN A 571 -30.08 27.00 20.37
C GLN A 571 -31.31 27.77 19.87
N ASN A 572 -31.15 28.61 18.84
CA ASN A 572 -32.29 29.27 18.18
C ASN A 572 -33.22 28.29 17.44
N MET A 573 -32.76 27.08 17.11
CA MET A 573 -33.56 26.04 16.45
C MET A 573 -34.18 25.03 17.42
N HIS A 574 -33.39 24.52 18.37
CA HIS A 574 -33.82 23.52 19.36
C HIS A 574 -33.32 23.86 20.77
N PRO A 575 -33.96 24.82 21.47
CA PRO A 575 -33.49 25.33 22.77
C PRO A 575 -33.26 24.25 23.83
N THR A 576 -34.05 23.17 23.82
CA THR A 576 -34.02 22.09 24.82
C THR A 576 -32.96 21.01 24.56
N LEU A 577 -32.42 20.91 23.34
CA LEU A 577 -31.46 19.86 22.94
C LEU A 577 -30.10 20.41 22.47
N ALA A 578 -29.96 21.74 22.36
CA ALA A 578 -28.81 22.42 21.74
C ALA A 578 -27.45 21.92 22.24
N GLY A 579 -27.27 21.72 23.55
CA GLY A 579 -26.01 21.21 24.11
C GLY A 579 -25.65 19.80 23.64
N LYS A 580 -26.63 18.90 23.54
CA LYS A 580 -26.42 17.52 23.05
C LYS A 580 -26.18 17.49 21.54
N ILE A 581 -26.95 18.27 20.78
CA ILE A 581 -26.79 18.40 19.33
C ILE A 581 -25.42 19.00 19.00
N THR A 582 -25.01 20.08 19.67
CA THR A 582 -23.68 20.68 19.47
C THR A 582 -22.57 19.70 19.83
N GLY A 583 -22.69 18.96 20.95
CA GLY A 583 -21.73 17.93 21.32
C GLY A 583 -21.55 16.85 20.25
N MET A 584 -22.64 16.34 19.68
CA MET A 584 -22.60 15.35 18.59
C MET A 584 -22.04 15.94 17.28
N LEU A 585 -22.43 17.16 16.90
CA LEU A 585 -21.90 17.81 15.70
C LEU A 585 -20.41 18.11 15.85
N LEU A 586 -19.91 18.39 17.05
CA LEU A 586 -18.47 18.53 17.32
C LEU A 586 -17.67 17.24 17.20
N GLU A 587 -18.29 16.06 17.04
CA GLU A 587 -17.54 14.84 16.68
C GLU A 587 -17.15 14.80 15.18
N ILE A 588 -17.86 15.56 14.33
CA ILE A 588 -17.64 15.67 12.88
C ILE A 588 -16.28 16.36 12.57
N ASP A 589 -15.78 16.18 11.34
CA ASP A 589 -14.57 16.82 10.83
C ASP A 589 -14.70 18.36 10.77
N ASN A 590 -13.64 19.05 11.20
CA ASN A 590 -13.60 20.53 11.31
C ASN A 590 -13.89 21.26 9.97
N SER A 591 -13.62 20.63 8.82
CA SER A 591 -13.97 21.17 7.50
C SER A 591 -15.46 21.12 7.17
N GLU A 592 -16.19 20.12 7.67
CA GLU A 592 -17.66 20.04 7.49
C GLU A 592 -18.36 20.95 8.50
N LEU A 593 -17.82 21.08 9.73
CA LEU A 593 -18.26 22.07 10.71
C LEU A 593 -18.14 23.52 10.19
N LEU A 594 -17.05 23.84 9.47
CA LEU A 594 -16.91 25.13 8.77
C LEU A 594 -17.95 25.33 7.66
N HIS A 595 -18.20 24.31 6.83
CA HIS A 595 -19.23 24.39 5.79
C HIS A 595 -20.65 24.61 6.37
N MET A 596 -20.94 24.05 7.55
CA MET A 596 -22.20 24.32 8.27
C MET A 596 -22.29 25.76 8.81
N LEU A 597 -21.16 26.38 9.19
CA LEU A 597 -21.13 27.79 9.59
C LEU A 597 -21.25 28.74 8.37
N GLU A 598 -20.86 28.30 7.17
CA GLU A 598 -21.06 29.04 5.91
C GLU A 598 -22.45 28.83 5.29
N SER A 599 -23.12 27.70 5.56
CA SER A 599 -24.41 27.33 4.96
C SER A 599 -25.46 26.96 6.03
N PRO A 600 -26.46 27.84 6.29
CA PRO A 600 -27.49 27.57 7.29
C PRO A 600 -28.41 26.40 6.91
N GLU A 601 -28.55 26.10 5.60
CA GLU A 601 -29.25 24.91 5.11
C GLU A 601 -28.49 23.62 5.44
N SER A 602 -27.15 23.65 5.27
CA SER A 602 -26.26 22.53 5.64
C SER A 602 -26.28 22.28 7.15
N LEU A 603 -26.27 23.34 7.97
CA LEU A 603 -26.42 23.23 9.43
C LEU A 603 -27.78 22.63 9.79
N ARG A 604 -28.86 23.14 9.20
CA ARG A 604 -30.23 22.68 9.49
C ARG A 604 -30.41 21.19 9.21
N SER A 605 -30.00 20.74 8.02
CA SER A 605 -30.11 19.32 7.65
C SER A 605 -29.34 18.39 8.62
N LYS A 606 -28.20 18.85 9.14
CA LYS A 606 -27.39 18.08 10.11
C LYS A 606 -27.92 18.14 11.54
N VAL A 607 -28.55 19.26 11.92
CA VAL A 607 -29.30 19.38 13.18
C VAL A 607 -30.52 18.46 13.18
N ASP A 608 -31.28 18.41 12.09
CA ASP A 608 -32.43 17.50 11.93
C ASP A 608 -32.00 16.01 12.01
N GLU A 609 -30.87 15.65 11.38
CA GLU A 609 -30.26 14.31 11.49
C GLU A 609 -29.87 13.97 12.94
N ALA A 610 -29.20 14.89 13.64
CA ALA A 610 -28.81 14.70 15.04
C ALA A 610 -30.02 14.59 15.99
N VAL A 611 -31.10 15.34 15.74
CA VAL A 611 -32.37 15.25 16.49
C VAL A 611 -33.00 13.86 16.30
N ALA A 612 -33.04 13.33 15.08
CA ALA A 612 -33.58 11.99 14.82
C ALA A 612 -32.79 10.89 15.57
N VAL A 613 -31.46 10.98 15.59
CA VAL A 613 -30.60 10.05 16.36
C VAL A 613 -30.84 10.17 17.87
N LEU A 614 -30.96 11.39 18.40
CA LEU A 614 -31.26 11.62 19.82
C LEU A 614 -32.64 11.11 20.23
N GLN A 615 -33.65 11.20 19.37
CA GLN A 615 -34.97 10.63 19.61
C GLN A 615 -34.93 9.09 19.60
N ALA A 616 -34.23 8.48 18.63
CA ALA A 616 -34.05 7.03 18.57
C ALA A 616 -33.30 6.48 19.79
N HIS A 617 -32.31 7.20 20.31
CA HIS A 617 -31.62 6.83 21.55
C HIS A 617 -32.55 6.88 22.77
N GLN A 618 -33.31 7.97 22.93
CA GLN A 618 -34.25 8.13 24.04
C GLN A 618 -35.35 7.07 24.04
N ALA A 619 -35.89 6.71 22.86
CA ALA A 619 -36.86 5.61 22.73
C ALA A 619 -36.25 4.26 23.16
N LYS A 620 -34.97 4.02 22.83
CA LYS A 620 -34.25 2.80 23.21
C LYS A 620 -33.92 2.73 24.71
N GLU A 621 -33.53 3.86 25.32
CA GLU A 621 -33.35 3.96 26.77
C GLU A 621 -34.67 3.78 27.53
N ALA A 622 -35.78 4.33 27.02
CA ALA A 622 -37.11 4.13 27.61
C ALA A 622 -37.52 2.65 27.57
N ALA A 623 -37.31 1.97 26.43
CA ALA A 623 -37.55 0.53 26.31
C ALA A 623 -36.68 -0.30 27.26
N GLN A 624 -35.39 0.03 27.41
CA GLN A 624 -34.50 -0.66 28.36
C GLN A 624 -34.88 -0.41 29.82
N LYS A 625 -35.35 0.79 30.17
CA LYS A 625 -35.88 1.09 31.52
C LYS A 625 -37.19 0.36 31.81
N ALA A 626 -38.06 0.16 30.81
CA ALA A 626 -39.28 -0.63 30.95
C ALA A 626 -38.98 -2.13 31.19
N VAL A 627 -37.97 -2.70 30.50
CA VAL A 627 -37.54 -4.09 30.70
C VAL A 627 -36.90 -4.32 32.07
N ASN A 628 -36.17 -3.32 32.60
CA ASN A 628 -35.41 -3.46 33.85
C ASN A 628 -36.21 -3.25 35.15
N ASN A 629 -37.54 -3.06 35.11
CA ASN A 629 -38.33 -2.75 36.31
C ASN A 629 -39.53 -3.72 36.54
N PRO A 630 -39.29 -5.03 36.77
CA PRO A 630 -40.30 -6.08 36.76
C PRO A 630 -41.10 -6.27 38.07
N THR A 631 -41.21 -5.25 38.93
CA THR A 631 -41.87 -5.36 40.25
C THR A 631 -42.89 -4.26 40.50
N GLY A 632 -44.09 -4.41 39.93
CA GLY A 632 -45.30 -3.72 40.34
C GLY A 632 -46.35 -4.74 40.73
N VAL A 633 -46.48 -5.04 42.03
CA VAL A 633 -47.49 -5.98 42.53
C VAL A 633 -48.85 -5.27 42.53
N PRO A 634 -49.90 -5.83 41.89
CA PRO A 634 -51.25 -5.27 42.01
C PRO A 634 -51.83 -5.65 43.38
N SER A 635 -52.03 -4.65 44.25
CA SER A 635 -52.92 -4.80 45.40
C SER A 635 -54.37 -4.86 44.93
N VAL A 636 -55.15 -5.70 45.61
CA VAL A 636 -56.60 -5.89 45.42
C VAL A 636 -57.38 -4.76 46.10
#